data_AF-A0A1F3VJT7-F1
#
_entry.id   AF-A0A1F3VJT7-F1
#
_cell.length_a   1.000
_cell.length_b   1.000
_cell.length_c   1.000
_cell.angle_alpha   90.00
_cell.angle_beta   90.00
_cell.angle_gamma   90.00
#
_symmetry.space_group_name_H-M   'P 1'
#
loop_
_entity.id
_entity.type
_entity.pdbx_description
1 polymer ?
#
loop_
_entity_poly.entity_id
_entity_poly.type
_entity_poly.pdbx_seq_one_letter_code
_entity_poly.pdbx_strand_id
1 'polypeptide(L)'
;MRKKFLRSQRGQLSIFMATSTLVLIAFLAFVINVGLFVKAKINLQNAVDAAAWSGAAVQARQLTDIAYLNWELRNTYKEWMYKYYVLGQISMPKIWPTNLNNRTSRYMQPHPTNMSFRLNPFWKEGSGGNNYRPEEVDKYNAPSTCISFKAANNICETYGVPGIPRFEIVGMAGLSEHNEAFLNQIVKAKQDDCSMRTILNFSTAIAWVYGTGTTQTIPGQPDVATGNVGSWIQALELALRIRNLEMIVNRPAISEGICTSGEGGCLTITELNNMHHKLPLDERPVKAFLSAYRNLGGDENNDLKQTFKLFELPPNAVPQNAETLSTFLIPEDAHIGNTPTLARVKQYLDLQIIPLNLATFFTSFVSTTKKFTTQSGSQRDAEAACAGSKTAIPVPGYIFGFVKNPATATYYAVKGEAKYRGLFYPFADPKGITIKTYASAKPFGGRIGPRIFGTDVNGLSVIPRTENRQSWSAPYVSTLKVPPTVTEYTPGDPIPMDRDFWSQDDTTPIGGVPARTGDIYFAIPNLLYDFPDNTMDISSQLGPQGGGGRRLQGLDPITRDTNMVEVKESVGLYNQKQFSMFQDGLNVDQLQVANVYDYLSKARRPTKYEALNYMIPTFDNENARLDSSSAVINVSEDPAKIKYKLYGPIIGDETLYRNDSKIVDIINKHIANNLSAIQTYMGALKRVAQKIKAYGETTQGGDATAAANMIYDLDNEQGLVGQADIVKECQSMAGKFWQLFVGRNRASNPASCNIEPIPEMVTQYVNRASSEADFANYYVTSYYAPETPDENKKLLTAFMPGPRQGAGENGENLSPFLTPSGRISRRNYYSTKLVSIKKFVETNVPSDSYWAQSIFSNSRVFGDTPSDQNISTDVNKLNPDDLVEFGELYF
;
A
#
# COMPACT_ATOMS: atom_id res chain seq x y z
N MET A 1 -95.69 32.66 63.34
CA MET A 1 -95.65 32.95 61.88
C MET A 1 -94.17 33.09 61.46
N ARG A 2 -93.60 32.08 60.79
CA ARG A 2 -92.15 31.97 60.47
C ARG A 2 -91.83 32.67 59.14
N LYS A 3 -91.01 33.73 59.15
CA LYS A 3 -90.43 34.32 57.92
C LYS A 3 -89.24 33.49 57.45
N LYS A 4 -89.36 32.87 56.27
CA LYS A 4 -88.25 32.20 55.55
C LYS A 4 -87.36 33.26 54.89
N PHE A 5 -86.08 33.28 55.24
CA PHE A 5 -85.03 33.95 54.46
C PHE A 5 -84.79 33.16 53.17
N LEU A 6 -85.12 33.73 52.01
CA LEU A 6 -84.70 33.21 50.71
C LEU A 6 -83.30 33.76 50.38
N ARG A 7 -82.31 32.86 50.36
CA ARG A 7 -80.92 33.16 49.95
C ARG A 7 -80.88 33.37 48.43
N SER A 8 -80.44 34.54 47.99
CA SER A 8 -80.23 34.88 46.57
C SER A 8 -79.01 34.14 46.00
N GLN A 9 -79.19 33.29 44.99
CA GLN A 9 -78.13 32.57 44.25
C GLN A 9 -77.69 33.27 42.94
N ARG A 10 -78.04 34.56 42.75
CA ARG A 10 -77.90 35.25 41.45
C ARG A 10 -76.46 35.62 41.02
N GLY A 11 -75.41 35.21 41.73
CA GLY A 11 -74.00 35.48 41.38
C GLY A 11 -73.12 34.23 41.17
N GLN A 12 -73.62 33.03 41.51
CA GLN A 12 -72.82 31.80 41.42
C GLN A 12 -72.55 31.38 39.97
N LEU A 13 -73.52 31.60 39.08
CA LEU A 13 -73.35 31.31 37.65
C LEU A 13 -72.26 32.18 37.00
N SER A 14 -72.16 33.46 37.39
CA SER A 14 -71.14 34.38 36.86
C SER A 14 -69.75 34.04 37.36
N ILE A 15 -69.60 33.66 38.64
CA ILE A 15 -68.31 33.19 39.19
C ILE A 15 -67.92 31.87 38.52
N PHE A 16 -68.86 30.93 38.35
CA PHE A 16 -68.61 29.65 37.68
C PHE A 16 -68.23 29.82 36.21
N MET A 17 -68.90 30.72 35.48
CA MET A 17 -68.53 31.10 34.11
C MET A 17 -67.13 31.71 34.07
N ALA A 18 -66.83 32.69 34.94
CA ALA A 18 -65.52 33.34 34.98
C ALA A 18 -64.38 32.35 35.30
N THR A 19 -64.58 31.45 36.26
CA THR A 19 -63.60 30.41 36.59
C THR A 19 -63.45 29.40 35.45
N SER A 20 -64.55 28.99 34.81
CA SER A 20 -64.51 28.04 33.69
C SER A 20 -63.83 28.63 32.46
N THR A 21 -64.06 29.90 32.15
CA THR A 21 -63.38 30.60 31.05
C THR A 21 -61.89 30.76 31.33
N LEU A 22 -61.50 31.11 32.56
CA LEU A 22 -60.09 31.19 32.95
C LEU A 22 -59.38 29.83 32.83
N VAL A 23 -60.05 28.76 33.27
CA VAL A 23 -59.53 27.39 33.15
C VAL A 23 -59.39 26.99 31.68
N LEU A 24 -60.37 27.29 30.82
CA LEU A 24 -60.30 27.03 29.38
C LEU A 24 -59.15 27.79 28.70
N ILE A 25 -58.97 29.07 29.04
CA ILE A 25 -57.86 29.89 28.51
C ILE A 25 -56.51 29.32 28.97
N ALA A 26 -56.40 28.90 30.24
CA ALA A 26 -55.18 28.28 30.77
C ALA A 26 -54.85 26.96 30.06
N PHE A 27 -55.85 26.11 29.81
CA PHE A 27 -55.68 24.87 29.05
C PHE A 27 -55.27 25.14 27.59
N LEU A 28 -55.88 26.14 26.93
CA LEU A 28 -55.50 26.52 25.57
C LEU A 28 -54.06 27.02 25.51
N ALA A 29 -53.66 27.91 26.44
CA ALA A 29 -52.29 28.40 26.53
C ALA A 29 -51.28 27.28 26.80
N PHE A 30 -51.64 26.31 27.66
CA PHE A 30 -50.82 25.13 27.92
C PHE A 30 -50.65 24.26 26.66
N VAL A 31 -51.73 23.94 25.94
CA VAL A 31 -51.68 23.14 24.70
C VAL A 31 -50.83 23.82 23.64
N ILE A 32 -50.96 25.15 23.48
CA ILE A 32 -50.14 25.94 22.54
C ILE A 32 -48.66 25.88 22.93
N ASN A 33 -48.33 26.08 24.21
CA ASN A 33 -46.94 26.00 24.70
C ASN A 33 -46.33 24.60 24.47
N VAL A 34 -47.08 23.53 24.75
CA VAL A 34 -46.62 22.16 24.51
C VAL A 34 -46.40 21.92 23.02
N GLY A 35 -47.32 22.36 22.16
CA GLY A 35 -47.17 22.25 20.71
C GLY A 35 -45.93 22.98 20.17
N LEU A 36 -45.68 24.20 20.64
CA LEU A 36 -44.50 24.98 20.26
C LEU A 36 -43.20 24.38 20.83
N PHE A 37 -43.23 23.80 22.04
CA PHE A 37 -42.10 23.08 22.63
C PHE A 37 -41.74 21.82 21.84
N VAL A 38 -42.73 21.00 21.47
CA VAL A 38 -42.52 19.81 20.64
C VAL A 38 -41.95 20.21 19.28
N LYS A 39 -42.48 21.26 18.65
CA LYS A 39 -41.93 21.80 17.40
C LYS A 39 -40.48 22.25 17.55
N ALA A 40 -40.14 22.97 18.63
CA ALA A 40 -38.78 23.40 18.92
C ALA A 40 -37.83 22.20 19.08
N LYS A 41 -38.26 21.13 19.77
CA LYS A 41 -37.48 19.91 19.94
C LYS A 41 -37.26 19.17 18.62
N ILE A 42 -38.29 19.03 17.78
CA ILE A 42 -38.16 18.41 16.45
C ILE A 42 -37.20 19.21 15.57
N ASN A 43 -37.32 20.53 15.56
CA ASN A 43 -36.42 21.40 14.79
C ASN A 43 -34.96 21.27 15.27
N LEU A 44 -34.74 21.22 16.59
CA LEU A 44 -33.41 21.01 17.15
C LEU A 44 -32.86 19.62 16.81
N GLN A 45 -33.68 18.57 16.84
CA GLN A 45 -33.25 17.22 16.44
C GLN A 45 -32.85 17.18 14.97
N ASN A 46 -33.68 17.71 14.07
CA ASN A 46 -33.37 17.77 12.63
C ASN A 46 -32.08 18.55 12.36
N ALA A 47 -31.84 19.64 13.09
CA ALA A 47 -30.61 20.41 13.00
C ALA A 47 -29.39 19.59 13.44
N VAL A 48 -29.46 18.89 14.57
CA VAL A 48 -28.34 18.09 15.09
C VAL A 48 -28.08 16.84 14.23
N ASP A 49 -29.13 16.21 13.68
CA ASP A 49 -29.00 15.13 12.70
C ASP A 49 -28.28 15.61 11.43
N ALA A 50 -28.64 16.82 10.94
CA ALA A 50 -27.97 17.43 9.80
C ALA A 50 -26.51 17.83 10.09
N ALA A 51 -26.18 18.23 11.32
CA ALA A 51 -24.81 18.45 11.76
C ALA A 51 -23.99 17.16 11.79
N ALA A 52 -24.52 16.11 12.41
CA ALA A 52 -23.87 14.80 12.45
C ALA A 52 -23.61 14.29 11.03
N TRP A 53 -24.62 14.33 10.16
CA TRP A 53 -24.47 13.93 8.77
C TRP A 53 -23.40 14.74 8.05
N SER A 54 -23.42 16.07 8.16
CA SER A 54 -22.47 16.92 7.44
C SER A 54 -21.03 16.74 7.92
N GLY A 55 -20.79 16.58 9.22
CA GLY A 55 -19.44 16.34 9.75
C GLY A 55 -18.89 14.97 9.36
N ALA A 56 -19.73 13.92 9.41
CA ALA A 56 -19.34 12.59 8.92
C ALA A 56 -19.13 12.57 7.40
N ALA A 57 -19.81 13.42 6.63
CA ALA A 57 -19.59 13.55 5.19
C ALA A 57 -18.21 14.16 4.86
N VAL A 58 -17.72 15.12 5.67
CA VAL A 58 -16.34 15.62 5.53
C VAL A 58 -15.33 14.50 5.81
N GLN A 59 -15.54 13.71 6.87
CA GLN A 59 -14.70 12.52 7.14
C GLN A 59 -14.77 11.51 5.99
N ALA A 60 -15.95 11.26 5.41
CA ALA A 60 -16.12 10.37 4.26
C ALA A 60 -15.31 10.83 3.04
N ARG A 61 -15.28 12.14 2.75
CA ARG A 61 -14.46 12.69 1.67
C ARG A 61 -12.98 12.41 1.90
N GLN A 62 -12.47 12.72 3.10
CA GLN A 62 -11.06 12.47 3.44
C GLN A 62 -10.69 10.98 3.38
N LEU A 63 -11.58 10.08 3.80
CA LEU A 63 -11.38 8.63 3.66
C LEU A 63 -11.35 8.18 2.20
N THR A 64 -12.08 8.85 1.32
CA THR A 64 -12.06 8.59 -0.13
C THR A 64 -10.71 8.99 -0.72
N ASP A 65 -10.19 10.16 -0.35
CA ASP A 65 -8.86 10.63 -0.79
C ASP A 65 -7.75 9.68 -0.31
N ILE A 66 -7.80 9.23 0.95
CA ILE A 66 -6.88 8.22 1.49
C ILE A 66 -6.96 6.91 0.70
N ALA A 67 -8.16 6.44 0.39
CA ALA A 67 -8.36 5.19 -0.35
C ALA A 67 -7.81 5.27 -1.79
N TYR A 68 -7.95 6.43 -2.46
CA TYR A 68 -7.37 6.68 -3.78
C TYR A 68 -5.84 6.71 -3.75
N LEU A 69 -5.23 7.39 -2.77
CA LEU A 69 -3.77 7.36 -2.61
C LEU A 69 -3.24 5.96 -2.29
N ASN A 70 -4.01 5.16 -1.54
CA ASN A 70 -3.63 3.77 -1.26
C ASN A 70 -3.74 2.87 -2.51
N TRP A 71 -4.67 3.16 -3.42
CA TRP A 71 -4.68 2.54 -4.75
C TRP A 71 -3.47 2.98 -5.60
N GLU A 72 -3.01 4.22 -5.46
CA GLU A 72 -1.79 4.70 -6.12
C GLU A 72 -0.51 4.01 -5.61
N LEU A 73 -0.46 3.62 -4.33
CA LEU A 73 0.61 2.74 -3.81
C LEU A 73 0.62 1.39 -4.56
N ARG A 74 -0.57 0.81 -4.79
CA ARG A 74 -0.71 -0.41 -5.61
C ARG A 74 -0.28 -0.18 -7.05
N ASN A 75 -0.62 0.95 -7.67
CA ASN A 75 -0.18 1.27 -9.04
C ASN A 75 1.34 1.41 -9.14
N THR A 76 1.98 2.02 -8.14
CA THR A 76 3.44 2.12 -8.02
C THR A 76 4.07 0.73 -7.95
N TYR A 77 3.48 -0.18 -7.17
CA TYR A 77 3.92 -1.58 -7.12
C TYR A 77 3.73 -2.32 -8.45
N LYS A 78 2.60 -2.12 -9.16
CA LYS A 78 2.38 -2.70 -10.50
C LYS A 78 3.43 -2.23 -11.51
N GLU A 79 3.75 -0.94 -11.52
CA GLU A 79 4.76 -0.39 -12.41
C GLU A 79 6.14 -1.02 -12.14
N TRP A 80 6.50 -1.17 -10.86
CA TRP A 80 7.73 -1.85 -10.48
C TRP A 80 7.75 -3.32 -10.91
N MET A 81 6.64 -4.04 -10.73
CA MET A 81 6.52 -5.42 -11.20
C MET A 81 6.61 -5.52 -12.72
N TYR A 82 6.13 -4.55 -13.48
CA TYR A 82 6.26 -4.54 -14.93
C TYR A 82 7.73 -4.38 -15.34
N LYS A 83 8.44 -3.44 -14.70
CA LYS A 83 9.89 -3.28 -14.89
C LYS A 83 10.61 -4.58 -14.56
N TYR A 84 10.31 -5.20 -13.43
CA TYR A 84 10.98 -6.42 -12.97
C TYR A 84 10.68 -7.68 -13.80
N TYR A 85 9.40 -8.04 -13.97
CA TYR A 85 8.95 -9.28 -14.61
C TYR A 85 8.95 -9.22 -16.14
N VAL A 86 8.70 -8.04 -16.74
CA VAL A 86 8.56 -7.88 -18.19
C VAL A 86 9.82 -7.28 -18.78
N LEU A 87 10.17 -6.04 -18.41
CA LEU A 87 11.34 -5.35 -18.99
C LEU A 87 12.66 -6.02 -18.58
N GLY A 88 12.77 -6.48 -17.34
CA GLY A 88 13.94 -7.21 -16.84
C GLY A 88 14.13 -8.58 -17.50
N GLN A 89 13.08 -9.14 -18.11
CA GLN A 89 13.11 -10.41 -18.84
C GLN A 89 13.08 -10.22 -20.36
N ILE A 90 13.20 -9.00 -20.87
CA ILE A 90 12.95 -8.73 -22.29
C ILE A 90 13.86 -9.49 -23.24
N SER A 91 15.07 -9.80 -22.77
CA SER A 91 16.04 -10.62 -23.49
C SER A 91 15.72 -12.12 -23.44
N MET A 92 14.65 -12.56 -22.78
CA MET A 92 14.26 -13.96 -22.74
C MET A 92 13.12 -14.23 -23.73
N PRO A 93 13.34 -15.00 -24.81
CA PRO A 93 12.31 -15.23 -25.83
C PRO A 93 11.03 -15.88 -25.28
N LYS A 94 11.13 -16.57 -24.14
CA LYS A 94 10.04 -17.22 -23.41
C LYS A 94 8.90 -16.28 -23.03
N ILE A 95 9.17 -15.00 -22.81
CA ILE A 95 8.15 -14.02 -22.40
C ILE A 95 7.54 -13.25 -23.56
N TRP A 96 8.04 -13.45 -24.79
CA TRP A 96 7.53 -12.73 -25.95
C TRP A 96 6.14 -13.25 -26.33
N PRO A 97 5.21 -12.38 -26.79
CA PRO A 97 3.84 -12.80 -27.09
C PRO A 97 3.75 -13.96 -28.08
N THR A 98 4.65 -13.97 -29.07
CA THR A 98 4.73 -15.01 -30.12
C THR A 98 5.11 -16.38 -29.57
N ASN A 99 5.79 -16.44 -28.41
CA ASN A 99 6.39 -17.65 -27.87
C ASN A 99 5.70 -18.17 -26.62
N LEU A 100 4.84 -17.37 -25.96
CA LEU A 100 4.12 -17.78 -24.75
C LEU A 100 3.37 -19.11 -24.95
N ASN A 101 2.74 -19.30 -26.11
CA ASN A 101 1.96 -20.51 -26.40
C ASN A 101 2.77 -21.61 -27.11
N ASN A 102 4.06 -21.40 -27.39
CA ASN A 102 4.84 -22.28 -28.25
C ASN A 102 5.76 -23.23 -27.47
N ARG A 103 5.38 -24.51 -27.40
CA ARG A 103 6.12 -25.57 -26.69
C ARG A 103 7.25 -26.18 -27.53
N THR A 104 8.16 -25.37 -28.05
CA THR A 104 9.32 -25.95 -28.75
C THR A 104 10.39 -26.41 -27.74
N SER A 105 11.07 -27.51 -28.06
CA SER A 105 12.27 -27.98 -27.34
C SER A 105 13.37 -26.91 -27.25
N ARG A 106 13.33 -25.91 -28.14
CA ARG A 106 14.23 -24.75 -28.14
C ARG A 106 14.00 -23.81 -26.95
N TYR A 107 12.77 -23.66 -26.46
CA TYR A 107 12.44 -22.69 -25.41
C TYR A 107 12.01 -23.32 -24.08
N MET A 108 11.80 -24.65 -24.02
CA MET A 108 11.52 -25.39 -22.78
C MET A 108 10.38 -24.77 -21.94
N GLN A 109 9.35 -24.22 -22.61
CA GLN A 109 8.16 -23.73 -21.92
C GLN A 109 7.30 -24.93 -21.45
N PRO A 110 7.06 -25.08 -20.15
CA PRO A 110 6.65 -26.34 -19.51
C PRO A 110 5.16 -26.68 -19.66
N HIS A 111 4.27 -25.68 -19.71
CA HIS A 111 2.84 -25.91 -19.55
C HIS A 111 2.01 -24.75 -20.15
N PRO A 112 0.76 -24.94 -20.62
CA PRO A 112 -0.06 -23.86 -21.19
C PRO A 112 -0.64 -22.90 -20.13
N THR A 113 -0.38 -23.16 -18.83
CA THR A 113 -0.96 -22.37 -17.73
C THR A 113 0.07 -21.67 -16.87
N ASN A 114 1.34 -22.09 -16.89
CA ASN A 114 2.36 -21.65 -15.93
C ASN A 114 3.57 -21.05 -16.65
N MET A 115 4.11 -19.96 -16.13
CA MET A 115 5.28 -19.26 -16.65
C MET A 115 6.59 -19.81 -16.12
N SER A 116 7.55 -19.99 -17.03
CA SER A 116 8.95 -20.25 -16.69
C SER A 116 9.83 -19.03 -16.96
N PHE A 117 10.51 -18.58 -15.90
CA PHE A 117 11.56 -17.56 -15.90
C PHE A 117 12.97 -18.15 -15.77
N ARG A 118 13.10 -19.48 -15.94
CA ARG A 118 14.38 -20.17 -15.92
C ARG A 118 15.16 -19.94 -17.21
N LEU A 119 16.46 -19.68 -17.10
CA LEU A 119 17.39 -19.60 -18.24
C LEU A 119 17.54 -20.96 -18.92
N ASN A 120 17.77 -20.97 -20.23
CA ASN A 120 17.96 -22.22 -21.00
C ASN A 120 19.37 -22.79 -20.82
N PRO A 121 19.54 -24.11 -20.65
CA PRO A 121 20.86 -24.72 -20.68
C PRO A 121 21.47 -24.58 -22.09
N PHE A 122 22.79 -24.42 -22.17
CA PHE A 122 23.50 -24.28 -23.44
C PHE A 122 23.56 -25.60 -24.22
N TRP A 123 23.83 -26.70 -23.52
CA TRP A 123 23.79 -28.06 -24.06
C TRP A 123 22.50 -28.75 -23.61
N LYS A 124 21.76 -29.37 -24.54
CA LYS A 124 20.52 -30.10 -24.26
C LYS A 124 20.69 -31.60 -24.46
N GLU A 125 19.83 -32.40 -23.82
CA GLU A 125 19.75 -33.83 -24.09
C GLU A 125 19.59 -34.09 -25.62
N GLY A 126 20.43 -34.95 -26.18
CA GLY A 126 20.46 -35.22 -27.64
C GLY A 126 21.28 -34.25 -28.49
N SER A 127 21.91 -33.22 -27.90
CA SER A 127 22.96 -32.43 -28.58
C SER A 127 24.20 -33.33 -28.68
N GLY A 128 24.46 -33.93 -29.86
CA GLY A 128 25.40 -35.04 -30.05
C GLY A 128 26.88 -34.79 -29.71
N GLY A 129 27.23 -34.54 -28.45
CA GLY A 129 28.60 -34.40 -27.95
C GLY A 129 28.77 -34.76 -26.48
N ASN A 130 29.97 -35.21 -26.10
CA ASN A 130 30.37 -35.69 -24.76
C ASN A 130 30.43 -34.59 -23.66
N ASN A 131 29.88 -33.40 -23.92
CA ASN A 131 29.97 -32.23 -23.03
C ASN A 131 28.60 -31.81 -22.45
N TYR A 132 27.54 -32.57 -22.72
CA TYR A 132 26.24 -32.38 -22.08
C TYR A 132 26.32 -32.75 -20.60
N ARG A 133 25.88 -31.82 -19.75
CA ARG A 133 25.83 -31.96 -18.29
C ARG A 133 24.41 -31.65 -17.81
N PRO A 134 23.60 -32.64 -17.45
CA PRO A 134 22.19 -32.44 -17.07
C PRO A 134 22.02 -31.55 -15.83
N GLU A 135 23.04 -31.45 -14.98
CA GLU A 135 23.07 -30.62 -13.76
C GLU A 135 23.34 -29.12 -14.00
N GLU A 136 23.78 -28.71 -15.19
CA GLU A 136 24.08 -27.30 -15.50
C GLU A 136 22.81 -26.52 -15.90
N VAL A 137 21.95 -26.25 -14.91
CA VAL A 137 20.64 -25.62 -15.11
C VAL A 137 20.37 -24.47 -14.14
N ASP A 138 19.47 -23.58 -14.55
CA ASP A 138 18.89 -22.58 -13.67
C ASP A 138 17.92 -23.23 -12.68
N LYS A 139 18.37 -23.38 -11.43
CA LYS A 139 17.69 -24.19 -10.41
C LYS A 139 16.34 -23.61 -9.99
N TYR A 140 16.17 -22.29 -10.02
CA TYR A 140 15.01 -21.62 -9.45
C TYR A 140 14.21 -20.84 -10.48
N ASN A 141 12.89 -20.94 -10.41
CA ASN A 141 11.98 -20.14 -11.25
C ASN A 141 11.85 -18.69 -10.75
N ALA A 142 12.94 -18.04 -10.37
CA ALA A 142 12.90 -16.65 -9.92
C ALA A 142 13.07 -15.72 -11.14
N PRO A 143 12.20 -14.72 -11.36
CA PRO A 143 12.46 -13.70 -12.37
C PRO A 143 13.74 -12.93 -11.99
N SER A 144 14.64 -12.69 -12.93
CA SER A 144 15.90 -11.97 -12.75
C SER A 144 16.18 -10.93 -13.83
N THR A 145 16.36 -9.66 -13.47
CA THR A 145 16.71 -8.59 -14.42
C THR A 145 18.00 -8.93 -15.18
N CYS A 146 17.90 -9.07 -16.50
CA CYS A 146 19.02 -9.29 -17.40
C CYS A 146 18.80 -8.54 -18.72
N ILE A 147 19.65 -7.57 -19.00
CA ILE A 147 19.49 -6.68 -20.16
C ILE A 147 20.55 -6.98 -21.20
N SER A 148 20.09 -7.40 -22.38
CA SER A 148 20.90 -7.64 -23.57
C SER A 148 20.15 -7.14 -24.80
N PHE A 149 20.59 -6.03 -25.37
CA PHE A 149 19.97 -5.41 -26.54
C PHE A 149 20.49 -6.05 -27.83
N LYS A 150 19.64 -6.80 -28.54
CA LYS A 150 19.84 -7.30 -29.93
C LYS A 150 21.28 -7.71 -30.29
N ALA A 151 21.95 -8.46 -29.41
CA ALA A 151 23.18 -9.15 -29.79
C ALA A 151 22.82 -10.47 -30.49
N ALA A 152 23.49 -10.78 -31.60
CA ALA A 152 23.43 -12.11 -32.22
C ALA A 152 23.75 -13.25 -31.22
N ASN A 153 24.43 -12.90 -30.11
CA ASN A 153 24.76 -13.77 -28.99
C ASN A 153 24.11 -13.24 -27.70
N ASN A 154 22.90 -13.69 -27.41
CA ASN A 154 22.14 -13.26 -26.24
C ASN A 154 22.44 -14.12 -25.01
N ILE A 155 23.36 -13.65 -24.17
CA ILE A 155 23.73 -14.37 -22.94
C ILE A 155 22.62 -14.39 -21.89
N CYS A 156 21.66 -13.45 -21.93
CA CYS A 156 20.54 -13.40 -20.99
C CYS A 156 19.47 -14.49 -21.23
N GLU A 157 19.54 -15.23 -22.34
CA GLU A 157 18.67 -16.39 -22.56
C GLU A 157 19.27 -17.68 -21.99
N THR A 158 20.60 -17.76 -21.90
CA THR A 158 21.32 -18.99 -21.61
C THR A 158 21.93 -18.97 -20.21
N TYR A 159 21.82 -20.10 -19.53
CA TYR A 159 22.30 -20.27 -18.16
C TYR A 159 23.82 -20.14 -18.07
N GLY A 160 24.56 -20.62 -19.07
CA GLY A 160 26.00 -20.40 -19.12
C GLY A 160 26.57 -20.58 -20.51
N VAL A 161 27.56 -19.77 -20.84
CA VAL A 161 28.29 -19.81 -22.11
C VAL A 161 29.64 -20.50 -21.89
N PRO A 162 29.99 -21.52 -22.71
CA PRO A 162 31.27 -22.22 -22.59
C PRO A 162 32.48 -21.27 -22.72
N GLY A 163 33.60 -21.64 -22.10
CA GLY A 163 34.88 -20.93 -22.18
C GLY A 163 35.55 -21.01 -23.55
N ILE A 164 36.66 -20.30 -23.72
CA ILE A 164 37.52 -20.38 -24.89
C ILE A 164 38.55 -21.50 -24.65
N PRO A 165 38.60 -22.54 -25.50
CA PRO A 165 39.57 -23.62 -25.35
C PRO A 165 40.99 -23.11 -25.64
N ARG A 166 41.98 -23.53 -24.82
CA ARG A 166 43.39 -23.36 -25.19
C ARG A 166 43.84 -24.50 -26.11
N PHE A 167 44.50 -24.14 -27.21
CA PHE A 167 45.11 -25.09 -28.13
C PHE A 167 46.60 -25.23 -27.83
N GLU A 168 47.11 -26.46 -27.75
CA GLU A 168 48.56 -26.71 -27.65
C GLU A 168 49.22 -26.29 -28.96
N ILE A 169 50.22 -25.42 -28.86
CA ILE A 169 50.92 -24.85 -30.01
C ILE A 169 52.06 -25.80 -30.36
N VAL A 170 52.05 -26.31 -31.58
CA VAL A 170 53.06 -27.26 -32.05
C VAL A 170 54.39 -26.52 -32.28
N GLY A 171 55.21 -26.44 -31.23
CA GLY A 171 56.68 -26.40 -31.28
C GLY A 171 57.39 -25.47 -32.28
N MET A 172 56.91 -24.23 -32.49
CA MET A 172 57.70 -23.20 -33.20
C MET A 172 57.98 -22.02 -32.26
N ALA A 173 59.25 -21.77 -31.97
CA ALA A 173 59.68 -20.63 -31.15
C ALA A 173 59.34 -19.30 -31.87
N GLY A 174 58.67 -18.38 -31.16
CA GLY A 174 58.18 -17.09 -31.68
C GLY A 174 56.70 -17.06 -32.06
N LEU A 175 56.16 -18.13 -32.68
CA LEU A 175 54.71 -18.24 -32.97
C LEU A 175 53.90 -18.61 -31.72
N SER A 176 54.53 -19.37 -30.80
CA SER A 176 53.93 -19.77 -29.53
C SER A 176 53.63 -18.57 -28.63
N GLU A 177 54.60 -17.69 -28.45
CA GLU A 177 54.49 -16.51 -27.58
C GLU A 177 53.45 -15.49 -28.09
N HIS A 178 53.41 -15.24 -29.40
CA HIS A 178 52.39 -14.36 -29.99
C HIS A 178 50.97 -14.93 -29.92
N ASN A 179 50.81 -16.25 -30.10
CA ASN A 179 49.49 -16.89 -30.02
C ASN A 179 48.99 -16.97 -28.57
N GLU A 180 49.85 -17.23 -27.59
CA GLU A 180 49.47 -17.17 -26.17
C GLU A 180 49.10 -15.76 -25.74
N ALA A 181 49.85 -14.73 -26.17
CA ALA A 181 49.53 -13.34 -25.87
C ALA A 181 48.17 -12.92 -26.47
N PHE A 182 47.88 -13.36 -27.70
CA PHE A 182 46.59 -13.13 -28.35
C PHE A 182 45.44 -13.85 -27.63
N LEU A 183 45.61 -15.14 -27.27
CA LEU A 183 44.61 -15.89 -26.52
C LEU A 183 44.34 -15.28 -25.15
N ASN A 184 45.38 -14.82 -24.44
CA ASN A 184 45.25 -14.12 -23.16
C ASN A 184 44.42 -12.85 -23.29
N GLN A 185 44.60 -12.07 -24.37
CA GLN A 185 43.80 -10.87 -24.61
C GLN A 185 42.33 -11.20 -24.88
N ILE A 186 42.03 -12.24 -25.65
CA ILE A 186 40.63 -12.64 -25.92
C ILE A 186 39.96 -13.19 -24.65
N VAL A 187 40.67 -14.03 -23.88
CA VAL A 187 40.18 -14.56 -22.60
C VAL A 187 39.86 -13.41 -21.66
N LYS A 188 40.78 -12.45 -21.51
CA LYS A 188 40.57 -11.27 -20.68
C LYS A 188 39.39 -10.41 -21.15
N ALA A 189 39.31 -10.11 -22.45
CA ALA A 189 38.18 -9.35 -23.00
C ALA A 189 36.82 -10.04 -22.78
N LYS A 190 36.78 -11.37 -22.85
CA LYS A 190 35.56 -12.14 -22.56
C LYS A 190 35.22 -12.16 -21.06
N GLN A 191 36.22 -12.28 -20.19
CA GLN A 191 36.05 -12.16 -18.74
C GLN A 191 35.50 -10.78 -18.36
N ASP A 192 36.05 -9.72 -18.97
CA ASP A 192 35.62 -8.34 -18.75
C ASP A 192 34.19 -8.11 -19.24
N ASP A 193 33.79 -8.60 -20.42
CA ASP A 193 32.40 -8.51 -20.93
C ASP A 193 31.40 -9.24 -20.01
N CYS A 194 31.74 -10.47 -19.59
CA CYS A 194 30.93 -11.26 -18.66
C CYS A 194 30.68 -10.48 -17.36
N SER A 195 31.72 -9.89 -16.81
CA SER A 195 31.69 -9.14 -15.54
C SER A 195 30.96 -7.80 -15.67
N MET A 196 31.16 -7.09 -16.78
CA MET A 196 30.50 -5.81 -17.04
C MET A 196 28.97 -5.93 -17.10
N ARG A 197 28.45 -7.04 -17.64
CA ARG A 197 27.01 -7.32 -17.68
C ARG A 197 26.39 -7.46 -16.30
N THR A 198 27.11 -8.02 -15.33
CA THR A 198 26.67 -8.09 -13.93
C THR A 198 26.42 -6.69 -13.36
N ILE A 199 27.32 -5.74 -13.61
CA ILE A 199 27.20 -4.35 -13.14
C ILE A 199 26.03 -3.64 -13.83
N LEU A 200 25.83 -3.85 -15.14
CA LEU A 200 24.70 -3.30 -15.89
C LEU A 200 23.35 -3.79 -15.33
N ASN A 201 23.23 -5.10 -15.10
CA ASN A 201 22.01 -5.70 -14.53
C ASN A 201 21.74 -5.18 -13.11
N PHE A 202 22.77 -5.10 -12.27
CA PHE A 202 22.69 -4.56 -10.91
C PHE A 202 22.24 -3.09 -10.91
N SER A 203 22.91 -2.23 -11.70
CA SER A 203 22.59 -0.80 -11.76
C SER A 203 21.17 -0.53 -12.24
N THR A 204 20.68 -1.30 -13.21
CA THR A 204 19.31 -1.14 -13.70
C THR A 204 18.28 -1.54 -12.65
N ALA A 205 18.48 -2.67 -11.98
CA ALA A 205 17.58 -3.13 -10.94
C ALA A 205 17.53 -2.16 -9.73
N ILE A 206 18.68 -1.59 -9.34
CA ILE A 206 18.76 -0.55 -8.30
C ILE A 206 18.00 0.72 -8.73
N ALA A 207 18.18 1.18 -9.96
CA ALA A 207 17.52 2.39 -10.44
C ALA A 207 15.99 2.29 -10.49
N TRP A 208 15.45 1.12 -10.84
CA TRP A 208 14.00 0.90 -10.83
C TRP A 208 13.38 0.96 -9.43
N VAL A 209 14.16 0.69 -8.39
CA VAL A 209 13.72 0.72 -7.00
C VAL A 209 13.98 2.09 -6.36
N TYR A 210 15.21 2.61 -6.50
CA TYR A 210 15.71 3.76 -5.74
C TYR A 210 15.99 5.00 -6.59
N GLY A 211 15.79 4.96 -7.90
CA GLY A 211 16.06 6.10 -8.78
C GLY A 211 15.14 7.30 -8.53
N THR A 212 15.60 8.51 -8.85
CA THR A 212 14.82 9.76 -8.69
C THR A 212 14.20 10.27 -10.00
N GLY A 213 14.35 9.53 -11.10
CA GLY A 213 13.78 9.86 -12.42
C GLY A 213 14.59 10.85 -13.27
N THR A 214 15.75 11.33 -12.83
CA THR A 214 16.55 12.33 -13.61
C THR A 214 18.06 12.13 -13.58
N THR A 215 18.60 11.42 -12.59
CA THR A 215 20.05 11.18 -12.45
C THR A 215 20.36 9.70 -12.59
N GLN A 216 21.53 9.37 -13.16
CA GLN A 216 22.06 8.01 -13.09
C GLN A 216 22.31 7.67 -11.62
N THR A 217 21.65 6.63 -11.11
CA THR A 217 21.81 6.19 -9.71
C THR A 217 23.19 5.56 -9.51
N ILE A 218 23.67 4.87 -10.54
CA ILE A 218 25.03 4.32 -10.60
C ILE A 218 25.68 4.75 -11.93
N PRO A 219 26.95 5.17 -11.94
CA PRO A 219 27.64 5.55 -13.17
C PRO A 219 27.61 4.42 -14.22
N GLY A 220 27.30 4.76 -15.47
CA GLY A 220 27.25 3.80 -16.58
C GLY A 220 25.97 2.95 -16.65
N GLN A 221 24.97 3.28 -15.83
CA GLN A 221 23.65 2.66 -15.88
C GLN A 221 22.97 2.90 -17.25
N PRO A 222 22.34 1.88 -17.85
CA PRO A 222 21.60 2.03 -19.10
C PRO A 222 20.26 2.75 -18.88
N ASP A 223 19.84 3.56 -19.86
CA ASP A 223 18.55 4.26 -19.79
C ASP A 223 17.40 3.35 -20.25
N VAL A 224 16.92 2.51 -19.34
CA VAL A 224 15.79 1.60 -19.56
C VAL A 224 14.70 1.89 -18.55
N ALA A 225 13.66 2.63 -18.95
CA ALA A 225 12.57 3.03 -18.04
C ALA A 225 13.05 3.77 -16.77
N THR A 226 14.15 4.53 -16.87
CA THR A 226 14.78 5.20 -15.72
C THR A 226 14.26 6.61 -15.46
N GLY A 227 13.46 7.16 -16.38
CA GLY A 227 12.86 8.50 -16.25
C GLY A 227 11.66 8.58 -15.30
N ASN A 228 11.09 7.44 -14.89
CA ASN A 228 10.10 7.41 -13.81
C ASN A 228 10.82 7.28 -12.46
N VAL A 229 10.25 7.86 -11.41
CA VAL A 229 10.74 7.72 -10.04
C VAL A 229 10.74 6.23 -9.64
N GLY A 230 11.75 5.85 -8.88
CA GLY A 230 11.89 4.51 -8.32
C GLY A 230 10.76 4.19 -7.36
N SER A 231 10.35 2.92 -7.35
CA SER A 231 9.15 2.48 -6.63
C SER A 231 9.21 2.73 -5.12
N TRP A 232 10.41 2.66 -4.52
CA TRP A 232 10.59 2.87 -3.09
C TRP A 232 10.41 4.34 -2.70
N ILE A 233 10.97 5.26 -3.49
CA ILE A 233 10.85 6.71 -3.24
C ILE A 233 9.40 7.16 -3.42
N GLN A 234 8.76 6.75 -4.50
CA GLN A 234 7.36 7.10 -4.77
C GLN A 234 6.40 6.51 -3.73
N ALA A 235 6.63 5.27 -3.28
CA ALA A 235 5.82 4.68 -2.22
C ALA A 235 5.97 5.42 -0.88
N LEU A 236 7.18 5.90 -0.56
CA LEU A 236 7.43 6.69 0.63
C LEU A 236 6.75 8.06 0.58
N GLU A 237 6.80 8.75 -0.56
CA GLU A 237 6.09 10.02 -0.79
C GLU A 237 4.57 9.86 -0.56
N LEU A 238 3.95 8.87 -1.20
CA LEU A 238 2.53 8.56 -1.03
C LEU A 238 2.17 8.22 0.42
N ALA A 239 3.05 7.51 1.13
CA ALA A 239 2.85 7.18 2.54
C ALA A 239 2.85 8.41 3.45
N LEU A 240 3.76 9.36 3.20
CA LEU A 240 3.79 10.63 3.92
C LEU A 240 2.48 11.41 3.68
N ARG A 241 2.02 11.51 2.43
CA ARG A 241 0.74 12.16 2.08
C ARG A 241 -0.46 11.53 2.81
N ILE A 242 -0.52 10.19 2.87
CA ILE A 242 -1.59 9.48 3.60
C ILE A 242 -1.56 9.79 5.10
N ARG A 243 -0.38 9.91 5.72
CA ARG A 243 -0.26 10.29 7.15
C ARG A 243 -0.78 11.70 7.43
N ASN A 244 -0.54 12.66 6.53
CA ASN A 244 -1.14 14.00 6.65
C ASN A 244 -2.66 13.97 6.54
N LEU A 245 -3.22 13.18 5.62
CA LEU A 245 -4.68 13.01 5.53
C LEU A 245 -5.26 12.33 6.77
N GLU A 246 -4.57 11.34 7.33
CA GLU A 246 -4.95 10.70 8.59
C GLU A 246 -4.96 11.70 9.75
N MET A 247 -3.96 12.60 9.82
CA MET A 247 -3.91 13.69 10.80
C MET A 247 -5.14 14.62 10.65
N ILE A 248 -5.53 14.98 9.42
CA ILE A 248 -6.70 15.84 9.17
C ILE A 248 -7.99 15.18 9.70
N VAL A 249 -8.19 13.89 9.47
CA VAL A 249 -9.36 13.16 9.99
C VAL A 249 -9.36 13.12 11.52
N ASN A 250 -8.18 13.01 12.14
CA ASN A 250 -7.99 12.93 13.59
C ASN A 250 -8.00 14.29 14.30
N ARG A 251 -8.38 15.38 13.63
CA ARG A 251 -8.58 16.68 14.30
C ARG A 251 -9.39 16.51 15.60
N PRO A 252 -8.93 17.06 16.74
CA PRO A 252 -9.64 16.99 18.01
C PRO A 252 -11.07 17.53 17.93
N ALA A 253 -11.94 17.02 18.79
CA ALA A 253 -13.30 17.54 18.98
C ALA A 253 -13.28 18.91 19.69
N ILE A 254 -14.18 19.82 19.30
CA ILE A 254 -14.46 21.06 20.02
C ILE A 254 -15.48 20.78 21.13
N SER A 255 -15.00 20.64 22.36
CA SER A 255 -15.82 20.39 23.56
C SER A 255 -16.41 21.66 24.20
N GLU A 256 -15.85 22.83 23.90
CA GLU A 256 -16.30 24.14 24.46
C GLU A 256 -17.59 24.66 23.78
N GLY A 257 -17.97 24.04 22.66
CA GLY A 257 -19.15 24.38 21.87
C GLY A 257 -18.90 25.46 20.83
N ILE A 258 -19.65 25.39 19.73
CA ILE A 258 -19.59 26.29 18.57
C ILE A 258 -20.88 27.11 18.53
N CYS A 259 -20.78 28.42 18.30
CA CYS A 259 -21.90 29.35 18.34
C CYS A 259 -21.75 30.53 17.37
N THR A 260 -22.80 31.33 17.20
CA THR A 260 -22.78 32.55 16.36
C THR A 260 -22.28 33.78 17.12
N SER A 261 -22.57 33.86 18.42
CA SER A 261 -22.11 34.91 19.33
C SER A 261 -21.32 34.26 20.46
N GLY A 262 -20.13 34.76 20.79
CA GLY A 262 -19.23 34.18 21.82
C GLY A 262 -19.78 34.21 23.25
N GLU A 263 -21.08 34.42 23.43
CA GLU A 263 -21.75 34.50 24.72
C GLU A 263 -21.74 33.14 25.44
N GLY A 264 -21.15 33.13 26.64
CA GLY A 264 -21.08 31.96 27.50
C GLY A 264 -20.02 30.93 27.10
N GLY A 265 -18.84 31.40 26.64
CA GLY A 265 -17.62 30.61 26.54
C GLY A 265 -17.53 29.62 25.37
N CYS A 266 -18.26 29.88 24.29
CA CYS A 266 -18.24 29.06 23.08
C CYS A 266 -17.40 29.71 21.98
N LEU A 267 -16.79 28.89 21.13
CA LEU A 267 -16.00 29.33 19.98
C LEU A 267 -16.92 29.87 18.88
N THR A 268 -16.65 31.07 18.38
CA THR A 268 -17.51 31.63 17.34
C THR A 268 -17.23 30.98 15.98
N ILE A 269 -18.27 30.81 15.17
CA ILE A 269 -18.12 30.31 13.79
C ILE A 269 -17.22 31.22 12.94
N THR A 270 -17.21 32.52 13.20
CA THR A 270 -16.36 33.48 12.49
C THR A 270 -14.90 33.29 12.88
N GLU A 271 -14.57 33.07 14.15
CA GLU A 271 -13.22 32.69 14.57
C GLU A 271 -12.80 31.36 13.93
N LEU A 272 -13.68 30.35 13.98
CA LEU A 272 -13.43 29.02 13.40
C LEU A 272 -13.23 29.06 11.88
N ASN A 273 -13.98 29.91 11.18
CA ASN A 273 -13.83 30.08 9.74
C ASN A 273 -12.60 30.96 9.40
N ASN A 274 -12.31 32.00 10.19
CA ASN A 274 -11.14 32.87 9.99
C ASN A 274 -9.82 32.21 10.38
N MET A 275 -9.86 31.12 11.14
CA MET A 275 -8.71 30.24 11.32
C MET A 275 -8.29 29.55 10.02
N HIS A 276 -8.96 29.80 8.88
CA HIS A 276 -8.65 29.34 7.50
C HIS A 276 -7.20 28.90 7.31
N HIS A 277 -7.01 27.64 7.69
CA HIS A 277 -5.81 26.87 7.54
C HIS A 277 -5.62 26.60 6.05
N LYS A 278 -4.36 26.54 5.57
CA LYS A 278 -4.08 26.08 4.18
C LYS A 278 -4.58 24.63 3.98
N LEU A 279 -4.78 23.91 5.09
CA LEU A 279 -5.39 22.60 5.16
C LEU A 279 -6.86 22.65 5.63
N PRO A 280 -7.74 21.74 5.15
CA PRO A 280 -9.14 21.67 5.54
C PRO A 280 -9.34 21.04 6.93
N LEU A 281 -8.57 21.45 7.94
CA LEU A 281 -8.66 20.95 9.31
C LEU A 281 -10.03 21.28 9.90
N ASP A 282 -10.41 22.55 9.90
CA ASP A 282 -11.66 23.03 10.52
C ASP A 282 -12.91 22.81 9.68
N GLU A 283 -12.80 22.19 8.50
CA GLU A 283 -13.96 22.00 7.64
C GLU A 283 -15.04 21.12 8.30
N ARG A 284 -14.64 20.08 9.06
CA ARG A 284 -15.57 19.18 9.76
C ARG A 284 -16.49 19.94 10.73
N PRO A 285 -15.98 20.67 11.74
CA PRO A 285 -16.83 21.41 12.68
C PRO A 285 -17.57 22.58 12.01
N VAL A 286 -16.96 23.29 11.05
CA VAL A 286 -17.61 24.40 10.33
C VAL A 286 -18.83 23.91 9.55
N LYS A 287 -18.67 22.84 8.75
CA LYS A 287 -19.77 22.27 7.97
C LYS A 287 -20.85 21.69 8.87
N ALA A 288 -20.48 21.02 9.96
CA ALA A 288 -21.43 20.51 10.94
C ALA A 288 -22.28 21.65 11.54
N PHE A 289 -21.64 22.73 12.02
CA PHE A 289 -22.34 23.87 12.60
C PHE A 289 -23.24 24.58 11.60
N LEU A 290 -22.74 24.91 10.41
CA LEU A 290 -23.53 25.60 9.39
C LEU A 290 -24.71 24.77 8.91
N SER A 291 -24.56 23.44 8.82
CA SER A 291 -25.63 22.51 8.49
C SER A 291 -26.73 22.53 9.57
N ALA A 292 -26.38 22.43 10.85
CA ALA A 292 -27.35 22.58 11.93
C ALA A 292 -28.03 23.94 11.93
N TYR A 293 -27.26 25.02 11.88
CA TYR A 293 -27.76 26.38 11.98
C TYR A 293 -28.78 26.72 10.89
N ARG A 294 -28.58 26.21 9.66
CA ARG A 294 -29.51 26.38 8.53
C ARG A 294 -30.80 25.57 8.70
N ASN A 295 -30.74 24.43 9.38
CA ASN A 295 -31.88 23.54 9.62
C ASN A 295 -32.70 23.91 10.87
N LEU A 296 -32.20 24.79 11.73
CA LEU A 296 -33.01 25.45 12.76
C LEU A 296 -34.02 26.36 12.06
N GLY A 297 -35.30 25.97 11.98
CA GLY A 297 -36.33 26.76 11.31
C GLY A 297 -36.58 28.15 11.94
N GLY A 298 -37.16 29.07 11.16
CA GLY A 298 -37.55 30.44 11.59
C GLY A 298 -36.60 31.55 11.12
N ASP A 299 -37.03 32.80 11.29
CA ASP A 299 -36.25 34.01 10.97
C ASP A 299 -34.99 34.12 11.84
N GLU A 300 -34.02 34.94 11.43
CA GLU A 300 -32.73 35.11 12.13
C GLU A 300 -32.87 35.59 13.58
N ASN A 301 -34.02 36.21 13.92
CA ASN A 301 -34.36 36.71 15.26
C ASN A 301 -35.08 35.69 16.15
N ASN A 302 -35.06 34.40 15.80
CA ASN A 302 -35.66 33.35 16.63
C ASN A 302 -34.75 33.04 17.84
N ASP A 303 -35.32 33.03 19.05
CA ASP A 303 -34.64 32.69 20.32
C ASP A 303 -33.82 31.39 20.25
N LEU A 304 -34.28 30.41 19.46
CA LEU A 304 -33.58 29.15 19.22
C LEU A 304 -32.26 29.31 18.46
N LYS A 305 -32.21 30.17 17.44
CA LYS A 305 -31.00 30.39 16.63
C LYS A 305 -29.96 31.19 17.39
N GLN A 306 -30.38 32.20 18.14
CA GLN A 306 -29.48 33.06 18.90
C GLN A 306 -28.78 32.32 20.05
N THR A 307 -29.45 31.33 20.64
CA THR A 307 -28.95 30.58 21.80
C THR A 307 -28.38 29.21 21.44
N PHE A 308 -28.31 28.87 20.14
CA PHE A 308 -27.84 27.57 19.68
C PHE A 308 -26.34 27.39 19.90
N LYS A 309 -25.98 26.24 20.49
CA LYS A 309 -24.60 25.77 20.66
C LYS A 309 -24.49 24.34 20.15
N LEU A 310 -23.45 24.08 19.37
CA LEU A 310 -23.11 22.73 18.90
C LEU A 310 -21.82 22.25 19.54
N PHE A 311 -21.84 21.09 20.18
CA PHE A 311 -20.67 20.45 20.79
C PHE A 311 -20.30 19.21 19.99
N GLU A 312 -19.01 19.04 19.69
CA GLU A 312 -18.48 17.75 19.21
C GLU A 312 -18.25 16.84 20.42
N LEU A 313 -18.76 15.61 20.36
CA LEU A 313 -18.52 14.61 21.40
C LEU A 313 -17.23 13.83 21.06
N PRO A 314 -16.17 13.93 21.88
CA PRO A 314 -14.91 13.26 21.61
C PRO A 314 -15.01 11.74 21.85
N PRO A 315 -14.62 10.90 20.89
CA PRO A 315 -14.28 9.51 21.18
C PRO A 315 -13.10 9.43 22.14
N ASN A 316 -13.07 8.38 22.97
CA ASN A 316 -11.88 8.04 23.75
C ASN A 316 -10.69 7.87 22.81
N ALA A 317 -9.59 8.57 23.13
CA ALA A 317 -8.37 8.45 22.37
C ALA A 317 -7.84 7.01 22.47
N VAL A 318 -7.37 6.48 21.34
CA VAL A 318 -6.69 5.19 21.31
C VAL A 318 -5.23 5.44 21.72
N PRO A 319 -4.79 5.01 22.91
CA PRO A 319 -3.40 5.15 23.29
C PRO A 319 -2.56 4.26 22.38
N GLN A 320 -1.67 4.86 21.61
CA GLN A 320 -0.75 4.12 20.76
C GLN A 320 0.65 4.17 21.36
N ASN A 321 1.24 3.00 21.53
CA ASN A 321 2.65 2.90 21.91
C ASN A 321 3.52 3.60 20.85
N ALA A 322 4.63 4.19 21.28
CA ALA A 322 5.64 4.67 20.36
C ALA A 322 6.16 3.48 19.53
N GLU A 323 6.22 3.65 18.20
CA GLU A 323 6.84 2.71 17.25
C GLU A 323 6.02 1.46 16.91
N THR A 324 4.72 1.63 16.65
CA THR A 324 3.86 0.59 16.05
C THR A 324 3.61 0.87 14.57
N LEU A 325 3.05 -0.10 13.83
CA LEU A 325 2.58 0.10 12.45
C LEU A 325 1.56 1.25 12.33
N SER A 326 0.85 1.56 13.42
CA SER A 326 -0.06 2.70 13.50
C SER A 326 0.66 4.05 13.59
N THR A 327 1.80 4.16 14.28
CA THR A 327 2.52 5.44 14.48
C THR A 327 3.72 5.62 13.55
N PHE A 328 4.06 4.61 12.76
CA PHE A 328 5.20 4.64 11.85
C PHE A 328 5.10 5.75 10.79
N LEU A 329 6.22 6.46 10.55
CA LEU A 329 6.38 7.71 9.78
C LEU A 329 5.76 8.97 10.41
N ILE A 330 5.09 8.89 11.57
CA ILE A 330 4.60 10.09 12.29
C ILE A 330 5.70 10.55 13.26
N PRO A 331 6.20 11.80 13.22
CA PRO A 331 7.17 12.29 14.19
C PRO A 331 6.64 12.24 15.62
N GLU A 332 7.53 12.17 16.61
CA GLU A 332 7.16 12.09 18.03
C GLU A 332 6.64 13.43 18.56
N ASP A 333 7.21 14.52 18.06
CA ASP A 333 6.89 15.92 18.34
C ASP A 333 5.84 16.50 17.38
N ALA A 334 5.27 15.69 16.47
CA ALA A 334 4.30 16.18 15.51
C ALA A 334 2.95 16.45 16.19
N HIS A 335 2.47 17.68 15.99
CA HIS A 335 1.17 18.15 16.45
C HIS A 335 0.15 18.20 15.30
N ILE A 336 -1.13 18.11 15.63
CA ILE A 336 -2.21 18.27 14.64
C ILE A 336 -2.35 19.76 14.31
N GLY A 337 -1.90 20.16 13.12
CA GLY A 337 -1.86 21.57 12.73
C GLY A 337 -1.04 22.41 13.73
N ASN A 338 -1.66 23.47 14.24
CA ASN A 338 -1.09 24.34 15.28
C ASN A 338 -1.67 24.07 16.68
N THR A 339 -2.36 22.94 16.87
CA THR A 339 -2.93 22.57 18.18
C THR A 339 -1.88 21.95 19.10
N PRO A 340 -2.06 21.96 20.43
CA PRO A 340 -1.16 21.26 21.34
C PRO A 340 -1.29 19.72 21.29
N THR A 341 -2.29 19.19 20.58
CA THR A 341 -2.54 17.75 20.52
C THR A 341 -1.53 17.05 19.62
N LEU A 342 -0.88 16.01 20.14
CA LEU A 342 0.04 15.17 19.38
C LEU A 342 -0.71 14.36 18.32
N ALA A 343 -0.17 14.31 17.10
CA ALA A 343 -0.77 13.58 15.97
C ALA A 343 -0.80 12.06 16.16
N ARG A 344 0.01 11.53 17.08
CA ARG A 344 0.01 10.11 17.45
C ARG A 344 -1.19 9.71 18.31
N VAL A 345 -1.87 10.68 18.92
CA VAL A 345 -3.10 10.45 19.70
C VAL A 345 -4.29 10.47 18.75
N LYS A 346 -4.85 9.29 18.46
CA LYS A 346 -5.88 9.11 17.42
C LYS A 346 -7.25 8.92 18.06
N GLN A 347 -8.26 9.59 17.53
CA GLN A 347 -9.65 9.51 18.03
C GLN A 347 -10.62 8.94 16.98
N TYR A 348 -10.41 9.23 15.70
CA TYR A 348 -11.39 8.98 14.64
C TYR A 348 -10.92 7.95 13.61
N LEU A 349 -9.61 7.88 13.34
CA LEU A 349 -9.06 6.98 12.33
C LEU A 349 -7.70 6.47 12.79
N ASP A 350 -7.48 5.16 12.68
CA ASP A 350 -6.17 4.56 12.83
C ASP A 350 -5.84 3.73 11.59
N LEU A 351 -4.74 4.08 10.92
CA LEU A 351 -4.20 3.36 9.78
C LEU A 351 -2.91 2.63 10.17
N GLN A 352 -2.89 1.33 9.91
CA GLN A 352 -1.70 0.48 10.00
C GLN A 352 -0.99 0.48 8.65
N ILE A 353 0.25 0.91 8.62
CA ILE A 353 1.10 0.81 7.44
C ILE A 353 1.66 -0.61 7.32
N ILE A 354 1.86 -1.09 6.09
CA ILE A 354 2.40 -2.44 5.81
C ILE A 354 3.77 -2.30 5.14
N PRO A 355 4.86 -2.20 5.93
CA PRO A 355 6.22 -2.25 5.41
C PRO A 355 6.64 -3.72 5.18
N LEU A 356 7.14 -4.02 4.00
CA LEU A 356 7.61 -5.36 3.61
C LEU A 356 9.10 -5.35 3.28
N ASN A 357 9.79 -6.42 3.67
CA ASN A 357 11.15 -6.71 3.24
C ASN A 357 11.08 -7.58 1.98
N LEU A 358 11.29 -6.94 0.84
CA LEU A 358 11.19 -7.59 -0.47
C LEU A 358 12.57 -7.81 -1.07
N ALA A 359 12.71 -8.77 -1.99
CA ALA A 359 13.95 -8.99 -2.73
C ALA A 359 13.65 -9.31 -4.19
N THR A 360 14.19 -8.51 -5.11
CA THR A 360 14.16 -8.77 -6.55
C THR A 360 15.48 -9.36 -7.00
N PHE A 361 15.50 -10.13 -8.09
CA PHE A 361 16.75 -10.70 -8.59
C PHE A 361 17.26 -9.98 -9.84
N PHE A 362 18.56 -10.02 -10.04
CA PHE A 362 19.23 -9.76 -11.29
C PHE A 362 20.14 -10.93 -11.64
N THR A 363 20.46 -11.09 -12.93
CA THR A 363 21.39 -12.14 -13.35
C THR A 363 22.81 -11.61 -13.20
N SER A 364 23.58 -12.18 -12.28
CA SER A 364 25.01 -11.98 -12.16
C SER A 364 25.74 -13.07 -12.91
N PHE A 365 26.70 -12.69 -13.75
CA PHE A 365 27.56 -13.62 -14.45
C PHE A 365 28.90 -13.78 -13.74
N VAL A 366 29.31 -15.02 -13.55
CA VAL A 366 30.57 -15.40 -12.92
C VAL A 366 31.45 -16.05 -13.98
N SER A 367 32.68 -15.56 -14.11
CA SER A 367 33.66 -16.18 -15.00
C SER A 367 34.43 -17.30 -14.30
N THR A 368 34.51 -18.47 -14.93
CA THR A 368 35.19 -19.66 -14.41
C THR A 368 36.02 -20.38 -15.48
N THR A 369 36.97 -21.22 -15.09
CA THR A 369 37.77 -22.05 -16.02
C THR A 369 37.27 -23.49 -16.03
N LYS A 370 36.58 -23.91 -17.09
CA LYS A 370 36.01 -25.27 -17.18
C LYS A 370 36.91 -26.22 -17.96
N LYS A 371 36.91 -27.49 -17.60
CA LYS A 371 37.49 -28.56 -18.43
C LYS A 371 36.51 -29.01 -19.52
N PHE A 372 36.98 -29.03 -20.76
CA PHE A 372 36.28 -29.49 -21.95
C PHE A 372 36.85 -30.82 -22.45
N THR A 373 35.99 -31.76 -22.87
CA THR A 373 36.43 -33.03 -23.45
C THR A 373 36.43 -32.94 -24.97
N THR A 374 37.59 -33.15 -25.59
CA THR A 374 37.76 -33.17 -27.05
C THR A 374 37.14 -34.43 -27.66
N GLN A 375 36.94 -34.44 -29.00
CA GLN A 375 36.49 -35.65 -29.72
C GLN A 375 37.44 -36.84 -29.57
N SER A 376 38.73 -36.60 -29.24
CA SER A 376 39.72 -37.63 -28.94
C SER A 376 39.66 -38.15 -27.49
N GLY A 377 38.71 -37.69 -26.67
CA GLY A 377 38.55 -38.08 -25.27
C GLY A 377 39.53 -37.40 -24.30
N SER A 378 40.35 -36.46 -24.78
CA SER A 378 41.30 -35.71 -23.95
C SER A 378 40.61 -34.52 -23.27
N GLN A 379 40.88 -34.28 -21.99
CA GLN A 379 40.42 -33.06 -21.32
C GLN A 379 41.37 -31.90 -21.60
N ARG A 380 40.81 -30.72 -21.87
CA ARG A 380 41.51 -29.46 -22.12
C ARG A 380 40.84 -28.33 -21.34
N ASP A 381 41.62 -27.36 -20.89
CA ASP A 381 41.09 -26.22 -20.16
C ASP A 381 40.44 -25.20 -21.11
N ALA A 382 39.26 -24.74 -20.74
CA ALA A 382 38.49 -23.70 -21.40
C ALA A 382 38.29 -22.54 -20.41
N GLU A 383 39.03 -21.46 -20.63
CA GLU A 383 39.04 -20.29 -19.76
C GLU A 383 37.91 -19.33 -20.13
N ALA A 384 37.55 -18.43 -19.21
CA ALA A 384 36.49 -17.45 -19.42
C ALA A 384 35.11 -18.07 -19.77
N ALA A 385 34.76 -19.23 -19.19
CA ALA A 385 33.37 -19.68 -19.20
C ALA A 385 32.54 -18.70 -18.37
N CYS A 386 31.31 -18.40 -18.78
CA CYS A 386 30.49 -17.38 -18.14
C CYS A 386 29.17 -18.03 -17.72
N ALA A 387 28.97 -18.25 -16.43
CA ALA A 387 27.75 -18.87 -15.89
C ALA A 387 26.92 -17.85 -15.12
N GLY A 388 25.61 -17.84 -15.36
CA GLY A 388 24.65 -16.95 -14.71
C GLY A 388 24.17 -17.52 -13.38
N SER A 389 24.13 -16.67 -12.37
CA SER A 389 23.46 -16.93 -11.08
C SER A 389 22.47 -15.80 -10.80
N LYS A 390 21.38 -16.11 -10.11
CA LYS A 390 20.39 -15.10 -9.74
C LYS A 390 20.80 -14.49 -8.41
N THR A 391 21.16 -13.21 -8.44
CA THR A 391 21.53 -12.44 -7.25
C THR A 391 20.37 -11.55 -6.83
N ALA A 392 19.95 -11.67 -5.58
CA ALA A 392 18.89 -10.89 -4.97
C ALA A 392 19.41 -9.50 -4.56
N ILE A 393 18.58 -8.49 -4.76
CA ILE A 393 18.73 -7.11 -4.28
C ILE A 393 17.63 -6.91 -3.22
N PRO A 394 18.01 -6.68 -1.96
CA PRO A 394 17.03 -6.45 -0.91
C PRO A 394 16.45 -5.04 -1.03
N VAL A 395 15.15 -4.95 -0.78
CA VAL A 395 14.35 -3.74 -0.70
C VAL A 395 13.70 -3.72 0.69
N PRO A 396 14.45 -3.32 1.73
CA PRO A 396 13.96 -3.34 3.10
C PRO A 396 12.90 -2.25 3.31
N GLY A 397 11.87 -2.57 4.11
CA GLY A 397 10.84 -1.64 4.53
C GLY A 397 10.08 -0.97 3.37
N TYR A 398 9.83 -1.68 2.27
CA TYR A 398 9.02 -1.19 1.16
C TYR A 398 7.58 -0.94 1.62
N ILE A 399 7.07 0.27 1.42
CA ILE A 399 5.71 0.62 1.82
C ILE A 399 4.71 0.04 0.83
N PHE A 400 4.07 -1.05 1.21
CA PHE A 400 3.13 -1.75 0.33
C PHE A 400 1.72 -1.13 0.32
N GLY A 401 1.30 -0.55 1.45
CA GLY A 401 -0.04 0.02 1.60
C GLY A 401 -0.44 0.31 3.03
N PHE A 402 -1.63 0.85 3.19
CA PHE A 402 -2.30 1.09 4.47
C PHE A 402 -3.54 0.21 4.62
N VAL A 403 -3.78 -0.23 5.85
CA VAL A 403 -4.99 -0.95 6.25
C VAL A 403 -5.61 -0.18 7.40
N LYS A 404 -6.92 0.04 7.34
CA LYS A 404 -7.64 0.62 8.46
C LYS A 404 -7.62 -0.36 9.64
N ASN A 405 -7.24 0.12 10.82
CA ASN A 405 -7.36 -0.67 12.03
C ASN A 405 -8.85 -0.94 12.32
N PRO A 406 -9.30 -2.19 12.23
CA PRO A 406 -10.69 -2.58 12.47
C PRO A 406 -11.19 -2.27 13.88
N ALA A 407 -10.30 -2.21 14.88
CA ALA A 407 -10.66 -1.91 16.26
C ALA A 407 -11.08 -0.45 16.47
N THR A 408 -10.70 0.45 15.54
CA THR A 408 -11.01 1.88 15.61
C THR A 408 -12.19 2.22 14.70
N ALA A 409 -13.32 2.54 15.30
CA ALA A 409 -14.51 2.98 14.57
C ALA A 409 -14.35 4.44 14.14
N THR A 410 -14.59 4.74 12.85
CA THR A 410 -14.69 6.14 12.40
C THR A 410 -16.16 6.54 12.46
N TYR A 411 -16.47 7.52 13.31
CA TYR A 411 -17.80 8.10 13.47
C TYR A 411 -17.70 9.55 13.94
N TYR A 412 -18.79 10.26 13.84
CA TYR A 412 -18.93 11.63 14.29
C TYR A 412 -20.20 11.76 15.13
N ALA A 413 -20.05 12.26 16.35
CA ALA A 413 -21.14 12.42 17.30
C ALA A 413 -21.17 13.88 17.79
N VAL A 414 -22.38 14.43 17.89
CA VAL A 414 -22.60 15.83 18.25
C VAL A 414 -23.76 15.96 19.23
N LYS A 415 -23.68 17.00 20.04
CA LYS A 415 -24.74 17.46 20.95
C LYS A 415 -25.14 18.88 20.57
N GLY A 416 -26.42 19.12 20.34
CA GLY A 416 -26.96 20.47 20.20
C GLY A 416 -27.65 20.91 21.47
N GLU A 417 -27.46 22.18 21.83
CA GLU A 417 -28.12 22.83 22.95
C GLU A 417 -28.73 24.15 22.47
N ALA A 418 -29.96 24.44 22.88
CA ALA A 418 -30.59 25.75 22.64
C ALA A 418 -31.55 26.08 23.78
N LYS A 419 -31.85 27.37 23.97
CA LYS A 419 -32.85 27.82 24.93
C LYS A 419 -34.17 28.11 24.23
N TYR A 420 -35.24 27.52 24.73
CA TYR A 420 -36.59 27.74 24.27
C TYR A 420 -37.38 28.58 25.27
N ARG A 421 -37.94 29.70 24.81
CA ARG A 421 -38.88 30.53 25.57
C ARG A 421 -40.27 30.36 24.97
N GLY A 422 -41.19 29.81 25.76
CA GLY A 422 -42.59 29.66 25.36
C GLY A 422 -43.33 31.00 25.38
N LEU A 423 -44.33 31.15 24.50
CA LEU A 423 -45.14 32.38 24.42
C LEU A 423 -45.88 32.68 25.73
N PHE A 424 -46.29 31.65 26.46
CA PHE A 424 -46.97 31.76 27.77
C PHE A 424 -46.16 31.05 28.86
N TYR A 425 -44.84 31.29 28.93
CA TYR A 425 -43.96 30.63 29.89
C TYR A 425 -44.34 30.99 31.34
N PRO A 426 -44.79 30.02 32.18
CA PRO A 426 -45.37 30.32 33.49
C PRO A 426 -44.34 30.38 34.64
N PHE A 427 -43.05 30.15 34.36
CA PHE A 427 -42.00 30.04 35.38
C PHE A 427 -41.21 31.35 35.52
N ALA A 428 -40.72 31.61 36.73
CA ALA A 428 -40.08 32.87 37.12
C ALA A 428 -38.68 33.10 36.50
N ASP A 429 -38.08 32.10 35.84
CA ASP A 429 -36.77 32.26 35.20
C ASP A 429 -36.91 32.90 33.80
N PRO A 430 -36.45 34.14 33.59
CA PRO A 430 -36.52 34.81 32.28
C PRO A 430 -35.62 34.15 31.22
N LYS A 431 -34.82 33.13 31.57
CA LYS A 431 -33.86 32.49 30.64
C LYS A 431 -34.44 31.35 29.79
N GLY A 432 -35.66 30.87 30.06
CA GLY A 432 -36.32 29.79 29.28
C GLY A 432 -35.81 28.38 29.61
N ILE A 433 -36.30 27.36 28.89
CA ILE A 433 -35.92 25.95 29.06
C ILE A 433 -34.76 25.60 28.13
N THR A 434 -33.67 25.05 28.67
CA THR A 434 -32.61 24.45 27.85
C THR A 434 -33.07 23.12 27.28
N ILE A 435 -33.11 23.03 25.96
CA ILE A 435 -33.36 21.78 25.22
C ILE A 435 -32.05 21.27 24.65
N LYS A 436 -31.88 19.95 24.70
CA LYS A 436 -30.68 19.25 24.23
C LYS A 436 -31.07 18.09 23.34
N THR A 437 -30.29 17.87 22.29
CA THR A 437 -30.44 16.73 21.37
C THR A 437 -29.07 16.19 21.00
N TYR A 438 -29.06 14.93 20.59
CA TYR A 438 -27.85 14.21 20.24
C TYR A 438 -28.05 13.51 18.91
N ALA A 439 -27.00 13.45 18.10
CA ALA A 439 -26.99 12.64 16.89
C ALA A 439 -25.59 12.10 16.62
N SER A 440 -25.54 10.95 15.96
CA SER A 440 -24.29 10.41 15.44
C SER A 440 -24.44 9.91 14.01
N ALA A 441 -23.39 10.09 13.24
CA ALA A 441 -23.29 9.62 11.87
C ALA A 441 -21.93 8.97 11.65
N LYS A 442 -21.85 8.14 10.62
CA LYS A 442 -20.64 7.40 10.28
C LYS A 442 -20.41 7.41 8.78
N PRO A 443 -19.15 7.54 8.32
CA PRO A 443 -18.79 7.24 6.94
C PRO A 443 -18.89 5.72 6.64
N PHE A 444 -19.52 5.39 5.52
CA PHE A 444 -19.69 4.04 4.97
C PHE A 444 -19.14 3.99 3.55
N GLY A 445 -18.18 3.11 3.27
CA GLY A 445 -17.59 3.00 1.94
C GLY A 445 -16.80 1.71 1.74
N GLY A 446 -16.17 1.61 0.57
CA GLY A 446 -15.24 0.52 0.23
C GLY A 446 -14.01 0.50 1.15
N ARG A 447 -13.16 -0.51 1.02
CA ARG A 447 -11.97 -0.67 1.89
C ARG A 447 -10.96 0.45 1.61
N ILE A 448 -10.33 1.02 2.65
CA ILE A 448 -9.15 1.91 2.47
C ILE A 448 -8.05 1.14 1.76
N GLY A 449 -7.82 -0.09 2.23
CA GLY A 449 -6.94 -1.05 1.61
C GLY A 449 -7.26 -2.45 2.11
N PRO A 450 -6.90 -3.48 1.34
CA PRO A 450 -7.14 -4.85 1.74
C PRO A 450 -6.13 -5.29 2.81
N ARG A 451 -6.57 -6.06 3.79
CA ARG A 451 -5.67 -6.77 4.70
C ARG A 451 -5.07 -7.98 3.97
N ILE A 452 -4.10 -7.74 3.09
CA ILE A 452 -3.38 -8.78 2.33
C ILE A 452 -2.42 -9.52 3.25
N PHE A 453 -1.80 -8.79 4.16
CA PHE A 453 -0.90 -9.32 5.18
C PHE A 453 -1.54 -9.23 6.57
N GLY A 454 -1.18 -10.16 7.43
CA GLY A 454 -1.51 -10.11 8.85
C GLY A 454 -0.55 -9.20 9.61
N THR A 455 -0.96 -8.81 10.80
CA THR A 455 -0.12 -8.14 11.79
C THR A 455 -0.04 -9.01 13.02
N ASP A 456 1.07 -8.95 13.74
CA ASP A 456 1.17 -9.57 15.06
C ASP A 456 0.27 -8.88 16.10
N VAL A 457 0.09 -9.51 17.26
CA VAL A 457 -0.74 -9.01 18.35
C VAL A 457 -0.31 -7.63 18.86
N ASN A 458 0.98 -7.30 18.73
CA ASN A 458 1.54 -6.03 19.19
C ASN A 458 1.52 -4.94 18.11
N GLY A 459 1.14 -5.26 16.87
CA GLY A 459 1.18 -4.35 15.73
C GLY A 459 2.59 -3.83 15.43
N LEU A 460 3.61 -4.68 15.57
CA LEU A 460 5.03 -4.40 15.31
C LEU A 460 5.52 -5.11 14.05
N SER A 461 5.03 -6.32 13.78
CA SER A 461 5.51 -7.15 12.67
C SER A 461 4.40 -7.48 11.68
N VAL A 462 4.80 -7.64 10.41
CA VAL A 462 3.93 -8.02 9.30
C VAL A 462 4.19 -9.48 8.97
N ILE A 463 3.15 -10.30 9.00
CA ILE A 463 3.21 -11.73 8.71
C ILE A 463 2.33 -12.08 7.50
N PRO A 464 2.62 -13.17 6.78
CA PRO A 464 1.68 -13.74 5.83
C PRO A 464 0.33 -13.99 6.49
N ARG A 465 -0.75 -13.69 5.76
CA ARG A 465 -2.10 -13.86 6.29
C ARG A 465 -2.58 -15.30 6.17
N THR A 466 -2.93 -15.95 7.29
CA THR A 466 -3.21 -17.41 7.38
C THR A 466 -4.68 -17.84 7.49
N GLU A 467 -5.67 -16.93 7.43
CA GLU A 467 -7.10 -17.26 7.59
C GLU A 467 -7.81 -17.99 6.42
N ASN A 468 -8.41 -19.15 6.68
CA ASN A 468 -9.11 -19.99 5.68
C ASN A 468 -10.55 -19.55 5.33
N ARG A 469 -11.13 -18.58 6.04
CA ARG A 469 -12.55 -18.19 5.89
C ARG A 469 -12.82 -17.04 4.92
N GLN A 470 -11.78 -16.42 4.37
CA GLN A 470 -11.94 -15.21 3.57
C GLN A 470 -11.71 -15.47 2.08
N SER A 471 -12.67 -14.99 1.29
CA SER A 471 -12.82 -15.43 -0.10
C SER A 471 -11.92 -14.71 -1.10
N TRP A 472 -11.24 -13.59 -0.77
CA TRP A 472 -10.74 -12.67 -1.83
C TRP A 472 -9.36 -11.97 -1.61
N SER A 473 -8.59 -12.28 -0.56
CA SER A 473 -7.26 -11.64 -0.35
C SER A 473 -6.23 -12.55 0.35
N ALA A 474 -5.37 -13.21 -0.43
CA ALA A 474 -4.18 -13.93 0.08
C ALA A 474 -2.92 -13.06 -0.08
N PRO A 475 -1.84 -13.30 0.71
CA PRO A 475 -0.56 -12.65 0.52
C PRO A 475 0.12 -13.20 -0.75
N TYR A 476 0.20 -12.40 -1.81
CA TYR A 476 0.85 -12.81 -3.06
C TYR A 476 2.33 -12.42 -3.06
N VAL A 477 3.10 -13.07 -2.19
CA VAL A 477 4.55 -13.05 -2.20
C VAL A 477 5.07 -14.46 -2.40
N SER A 478 6.23 -14.57 -3.02
CA SER A 478 6.94 -15.83 -3.22
C SER A 478 8.11 -15.94 -2.25
N THR A 479 8.60 -17.14 -2.02
CA THR A 479 9.86 -17.35 -1.29
C THR A 479 10.75 -18.35 -1.96
N LEU A 480 12.03 -18.26 -1.66
CA LEU A 480 13.02 -19.21 -2.12
C LEU A 480 13.14 -20.38 -1.13
N LYS A 481 12.89 -21.60 -1.61
CA LYS A 481 13.11 -22.81 -0.83
C LYS A 481 14.57 -23.24 -0.96
N VAL A 482 15.38 -22.76 -0.04
CA VAL A 482 16.80 -23.10 0.02
C VAL A 482 17.00 -24.37 0.87
N PRO A 483 17.76 -25.37 0.38
CA PRO A 483 18.08 -26.56 1.17
C PRO A 483 18.77 -26.20 2.50
N PRO A 484 18.58 -27.00 3.58
CA PRO A 484 19.12 -26.69 4.91
C PRO A 484 20.66 -26.61 4.98
N THR A 485 21.35 -27.28 4.06
CA THR A 485 22.82 -27.34 4.00
C THR A 485 23.30 -27.14 2.58
N VAL A 486 23.79 -25.94 2.28
CA VAL A 486 24.54 -25.64 1.05
C VAL A 486 26.00 -25.41 1.46
N THR A 487 26.84 -26.43 1.32
CA THR A 487 28.25 -26.40 1.74
C THR A 487 29.16 -25.77 0.70
N GLU A 488 28.85 -25.94 -0.59
CA GLU A 488 29.64 -25.45 -1.71
C GLU A 488 28.77 -24.56 -2.60
N TYR A 489 29.38 -23.52 -3.19
CA TYR A 489 28.72 -22.73 -4.23
C TYR A 489 28.87 -23.45 -5.56
N THR A 490 27.75 -23.69 -6.24
CA THR A 490 27.76 -24.05 -7.66
C THR A 490 27.13 -22.91 -8.45
N PRO A 491 27.66 -22.57 -9.64
CA PRO A 491 26.94 -21.67 -10.53
C PRO A 491 25.48 -22.11 -10.67
N GLY A 492 24.55 -21.14 -10.74
CA GLY A 492 23.11 -21.41 -10.76
C GLY A 492 22.47 -21.52 -9.38
N ASP A 493 23.26 -21.57 -8.32
CA ASP A 493 22.75 -21.32 -6.98
C ASP A 493 22.35 -19.84 -6.81
N PRO A 494 21.26 -19.58 -6.09
CA PRO A 494 20.78 -18.24 -5.84
C PRO A 494 21.67 -17.54 -4.81
N ILE A 495 21.82 -16.22 -4.94
CA ILE A 495 22.59 -15.41 -3.99
C ILE A 495 21.59 -14.44 -3.34
N PRO A 496 21.38 -14.44 -2.00
CA PRO A 496 21.92 -15.32 -0.99
C PRO A 496 21.48 -16.80 -1.04
N MET A 497 22.41 -17.68 -0.66
CA MET A 497 22.18 -19.12 -0.45
C MET A 497 21.79 -19.44 1.00
N ASP A 498 21.58 -18.45 1.86
CA ASP A 498 21.27 -18.68 3.27
C ASP A 498 19.77 -18.87 3.44
N ARG A 499 19.36 -20.00 4.03
CA ARG A 499 17.93 -20.28 4.28
C ARG A 499 17.29 -19.23 5.18
N ASP A 500 18.03 -18.76 6.18
CA ASP A 500 17.55 -17.82 7.19
C ASP A 500 17.46 -16.37 6.66
N PHE A 501 17.89 -16.11 5.42
CA PHE A 501 17.62 -14.86 4.73
C PHE A 501 16.17 -14.80 4.19
N TRP A 502 15.59 -15.94 3.85
CA TRP A 502 14.31 -16.05 3.17
C TRP A 502 13.19 -16.45 4.13
N SER A 503 12.02 -15.84 4.01
CA SER A 503 10.84 -16.24 4.79
C SER A 503 10.41 -17.66 4.41
N GLN A 504 10.48 -18.62 5.33
CA GLN A 504 10.25 -20.02 4.99
C GLN A 504 8.79 -20.46 5.12
N ASP A 505 7.95 -19.77 5.89
CA ASP A 505 6.57 -20.19 6.13
C ASP A 505 5.64 -19.01 6.40
N ASP A 506 4.35 -19.34 6.55
CA ASP A 506 3.30 -18.35 6.76
C ASP A 506 3.30 -17.74 8.18
N THR A 507 4.20 -18.16 9.07
CA THR A 507 4.34 -17.63 10.45
C THR A 507 5.52 -16.70 10.61
N THR A 508 6.46 -16.72 9.67
CA THR A 508 7.68 -15.92 9.68
C THR A 508 7.37 -14.47 9.28
N PRO A 509 7.80 -13.45 10.05
CA PRO A 509 7.64 -12.05 9.67
C PRO A 509 8.30 -11.71 8.33
N ILE A 510 7.59 -11.01 7.45
CA ILE A 510 8.06 -10.52 6.13
C ILE A 510 8.26 -8.99 6.17
N GLY A 511 8.26 -8.41 7.36
CA GLY A 511 8.44 -6.97 7.56
C GLY A 511 7.90 -6.54 8.91
N GLY A 512 7.78 -5.22 9.08
CA GLY A 512 7.41 -4.64 10.36
C GLY A 512 8.10 -3.31 10.60
N VAL A 513 8.00 -2.83 11.84
CA VAL A 513 8.71 -1.65 12.29
C VAL A 513 10.21 -2.02 12.41
N PRO A 514 11.12 -1.40 11.63
CA PRO A 514 12.47 -1.95 11.42
C PRO A 514 13.40 -1.95 12.66
N ALA A 515 13.00 -1.30 13.76
CA ALA A 515 13.83 -1.16 14.98
C ALA A 515 13.52 -2.17 16.11
N ARG A 516 12.50 -3.04 15.98
CA ARG A 516 12.05 -3.90 17.10
C ARG A 516 11.76 -5.36 16.76
N THR A 517 11.83 -5.73 15.48
CA THR A 517 11.66 -7.11 15.04
C THR A 517 13.01 -7.84 15.14
N GLY A 518 13.02 -9.05 15.73
CA GLY A 518 14.22 -9.88 15.91
C GLY A 518 14.91 -10.26 14.58
N ASP A 519 14.76 -11.52 14.14
CA ASP A 519 15.35 -11.97 12.88
C ASP A 519 14.65 -11.35 11.66
N ILE A 520 15.43 -11.00 10.63
CA ILE A 520 14.97 -10.28 9.44
C ILE A 520 14.92 -11.23 8.24
N TYR A 521 13.74 -11.36 7.65
CA TYR A 521 13.51 -12.22 6.49
C TYR A 521 13.00 -11.42 5.29
N PHE A 522 13.33 -11.91 4.10
CA PHE A 522 12.91 -11.34 2.83
C PHE A 522 11.97 -12.27 2.06
N ALA A 523 11.09 -11.67 1.26
CA ALA A 523 10.22 -12.37 0.32
C ALA A 523 10.37 -11.81 -1.09
N ILE A 524 10.00 -12.61 -2.08
CA ILE A 524 10.07 -12.25 -3.50
C ILE A 524 8.74 -11.61 -3.88
N PRO A 525 8.74 -10.39 -4.47
CA PRO A 525 7.50 -9.72 -4.83
C PRO A 525 6.80 -10.47 -5.98
N ASN A 526 5.47 -10.60 -5.88
CA ASN A 526 4.60 -11.18 -6.91
C ASN A 526 3.32 -10.32 -7.03
N LEU A 527 2.54 -10.50 -8.09
CA LEU A 527 1.37 -9.70 -8.41
C LEU A 527 0.23 -10.57 -8.96
N LEU A 528 -0.99 -10.32 -8.50
CA LEU A 528 -2.19 -10.74 -9.22
C LEU A 528 -2.64 -9.64 -10.19
N TYR A 529 -2.91 -10.03 -11.43
CA TYR A 529 -3.36 -9.14 -12.48
C TYR A 529 -4.47 -9.81 -13.31
N ASP A 530 -5.70 -9.28 -13.22
CA ASP A 530 -6.90 -9.89 -13.82
C ASP A 530 -7.89 -8.83 -14.35
N PHE A 531 -8.35 -8.97 -15.59
CA PHE A 531 -9.22 -7.99 -16.24
C PHE A 531 -10.71 -8.30 -16.06
N PRO A 532 -11.59 -7.29 -16.20
CA PRO A 532 -13.05 -7.43 -16.03
C PRO A 532 -13.78 -8.19 -17.16
N ASP A 533 -13.05 -8.84 -18.08
CA ASP A 533 -13.54 -9.48 -19.31
C ASP A 533 -14.03 -10.93 -19.13
N ASN A 534 -14.32 -11.36 -17.89
CA ASN A 534 -14.83 -12.71 -17.54
C ASN A 534 -13.92 -13.88 -17.94
N THR A 535 -12.65 -13.64 -18.24
CA THR A 535 -11.77 -14.69 -18.75
C THR A 535 -11.13 -15.55 -17.65
N MET A 536 -11.05 -15.09 -16.38
CA MET A 536 -10.55 -15.87 -15.25
C MET A 536 -11.42 -15.76 -13.99
N ASP A 537 -11.54 -16.88 -13.27
CA ASP A 537 -12.08 -16.89 -11.92
C ASP A 537 -10.95 -16.72 -10.90
N ILE A 538 -10.92 -15.57 -10.23
CA ILE A 538 -9.93 -15.25 -9.21
C ILE A 538 -9.93 -16.25 -8.04
N SER A 539 -11.05 -16.98 -7.84
CA SER A 539 -11.16 -18.07 -6.86
C SER A 539 -10.18 -19.22 -7.14
N SER A 540 -9.87 -19.47 -8.42
CA SER A 540 -8.90 -20.50 -8.84
C SER A 540 -7.45 -20.17 -8.47
N GLN A 541 -7.16 -18.89 -8.18
CA GLN A 541 -5.84 -18.38 -7.79
C GLN A 541 -5.66 -18.32 -6.27
N LEU A 542 -6.68 -18.68 -5.50
CA LEU A 542 -6.71 -18.59 -4.04
C LEU A 542 -6.49 -19.94 -3.33
N GLY A 543 -6.18 -21.00 -4.10
CA GLY A 543 -6.05 -22.37 -3.60
C GLY A 543 -7.41 -23.00 -3.26
N PRO A 544 -7.48 -24.34 -3.12
CA PRO A 544 -8.74 -25.02 -2.81
C PRO A 544 -9.29 -24.57 -1.45
N GLN A 545 -10.55 -24.13 -1.42
CA GLN A 545 -11.29 -23.86 -0.19
C GLN A 545 -11.34 -25.15 0.65
N GLY A 546 -10.57 -25.21 1.75
CA GLY A 546 -10.63 -26.32 2.72
C GLY A 546 -9.36 -27.18 2.85
N GLY A 547 -8.33 -26.96 2.04
CA GLY A 547 -7.00 -27.53 2.29
C GLY A 547 -6.12 -26.54 3.03
N GLY A 548 -5.29 -26.98 3.97
CA GLY A 548 -4.23 -26.17 4.60
C GLY A 548 -3.12 -25.76 3.62
N GLY A 549 -3.49 -25.21 2.46
CA GLY A 549 -2.63 -24.86 1.35
C GLY A 549 -1.76 -23.66 1.69
N ARG A 550 -0.45 -23.86 1.54
CA ARG A 550 0.62 -22.87 1.72
C ARG A 550 0.26 -21.57 0.99
N ARG A 551 0.25 -20.45 1.71
CA ARG A 551 -0.22 -19.16 1.17
C ARG A 551 0.87 -18.34 0.54
N LEU A 552 2.10 -18.62 0.94
CA LEU A 552 3.31 -18.10 0.36
C LEU A 552 3.87 -19.10 -0.68
N GLN A 553 4.01 -18.64 -1.92
CA GLN A 553 4.42 -19.48 -3.06
C GLN A 553 5.91 -19.82 -2.94
N GLY A 554 6.22 -21.07 -2.59
CA GLY A 554 7.60 -21.57 -2.63
C GLY A 554 8.11 -21.72 -4.06
N LEU A 555 9.32 -21.26 -4.31
CA LEU A 555 10.12 -21.56 -5.51
C LEU A 555 11.04 -22.73 -5.16
N ASP A 556 10.72 -23.91 -5.68
CA ASP A 556 11.48 -25.13 -5.41
C ASP A 556 12.67 -25.27 -6.38
N PRO A 557 13.84 -25.73 -5.89
CA PRO A 557 14.98 -25.98 -6.75
C PRO A 557 14.76 -27.21 -7.64
N ILE A 558 15.26 -27.14 -8.87
CA ILE A 558 15.44 -28.31 -9.73
C ILE A 558 16.91 -28.74 -9.75
N THR A 559 17.15 -30.01 -10.05
CA THR A 559 18.50 -30.60 -10.08
C THR A 559 18.95 -31.05 -11.46
N ARG A 560 18.04 -31.10 -12.45
CA ARG A 560 18.29 -31.57 -13.82
C ARG A 560 17.46 -30.81 -14.86
N ASP A 561 17.96 -30.74 -16.08
CA ASP A 561 17.30 -30.06 -17.22
C ASP A 561 15.98 -30.69 -17.65
N THR A 562 15.84 -32.02 -17.53
CA THR A 562 14.58 -32.74 -17.76
C THR A 562 13.44 -32.21 -16.89
N ASN A 563 13.76 -31.66 -15.71
CA ASN A 563 12.79 -31.13 -14.76
C ASN A 563 12.39 -29.67 -15.07
N MET A 564 13.08 -28.99 -16.00
CA MET A 564 12.73 -27.62 -16.40
C MET A 564 11.36 -27.53 -17.07
N VAL A 565 10.84 -28.66 -17.57
CA VAL A 565 9.51 -28.79 -18.18
C VAL A 565 8.40 -28.94 -17.11
N GLU A 566 8.73 -29.02 -15.82
CA GLU A 566 7.75 -29.09 -14.74
C GLU A 566 7.80 -27.80 -13.89
N VAL A 567 6.93 -26.82 -14.22
CA VAL A 567 6.76 -25.61 -13.40
C VAL A 567 5.60 -25.80 -12.44
N LYS A 568 5.90 -25.82 -11.14
CA LYS A 568 4.94 -26.00 -10.04
C LYS A 568 4.33 -24.68 -9.60
N GLU A 569 4.99 -23.57 -9.89
CA GLU A 569 4.50 -22.23 -9.56
C GLU A 569 3.35 -21.81 -10.49
N SER A 570 2.23 -21.39 -9.93
CA SER A 570 1.01 -21.11 -10.72
C SER A 570 0.22 -19.88 -10.28
N VAL A 571 0.66 -19.21 -9.21
CA VAL A 571 -0.05 -18.09 -8.58
C VAL A 571 0.56 -16.75 -9.03
N GLY A 572 -0.29 -15.77 -9.35
CA GLY A 572 0.18 -14.44 -9.74
C GLY A 572 0.75 -14.41 -11.15
N LEU A 573 1.87 -13.72 -11.33
CA LEU A 573 2.58 -13.62 -12.62
C LEU A 573 3.25 -14.94 -13.03
N TYR A 574 3.24 -15.95 -12.15
CA TYR A 574 3.57 -17.33 -12.52
C TYR A 574 2.44 -18.01 -13.30
N ASN A 575 1.24 -17.44 -13.32
CA ASN A 575 0.18 -17.85 -14.23
C ASN A 575 0.40 -17.21 -15.61
N GLN A 576 0.47 -18.03 -16.66
CA GLN A 576 0.72 -17.56 -18.02
C GLN A 576 -0.33 -16.58 -18.54
N LYS A 577 -1.60 -16.77 -18.17
CA LYS A 577 -2.68 -15.90 -18.64
C LYS A 577 -2.64 -14.53 -17.95
N GLN A 578 -2.34 -14.50 -16.65
CA GLN A 578 -2.11 -13.23 -15.94
C GLN A 578 -0.88 -12.52 -16.49
N PHE A 579 0.20 -13.26 -16.72
CA PHE A 579 1.42 -12.71 -17.30
C PHE A 579 1.18 -12.14 -18.69
N SER A 580 0.45 -12.85 -19.58
CA SER A 580 0.16 -12.35 -20.92
C SER A 580 -0.66 -11.07 -20.91
N MET A 581 -1.61 -10.95 -19.98
CA MET A 581 -2.38 -9.72 -19.77
C MET A 581 -1.51 -8.59 -19.24
N PHE A 582 -0.57 -8.91 -18.35
CA PHE A 582 0.32 -7.93 -17.75
C PHE A 582 1.39 -7.43 -18.71
N GLN A 583 1.90 -8.31 -19.57
CA GLN A 583 2.91 -8.06 -20.58
C GLN A 583 2.35 -7.44 -21.88
N ASP A 584 1.03 -7.29 -21.96
CA ASP A 584 0.31 -6.83 -23.15
C ASP A 584 0.88 -5.52 -23.75
N GLY A 585 0.81 -5.43 -25.08
CA GLY A 585 1.32 -4.30 -25.86
C GLY A 585 2.83 -4.33 -26.13
N LEU A 586 3.63 -5.15 -25.45
CA LEU A 586 5.08 -5.20 -25.65
C LEU A 586 5.45 -5.66 -27.08
N ASN A 587 6.09 -4.78 -27.86
CA ASN A 587 6.70 -5.11 -29.14
C ASN A 587 8.23 -5.03 -29.05
N VAL A 588 8.89 -6.18 -28.99
CA VAL A 588 10.35 -6.30 -28.82
C VAL A 588 11.11 -5.75 -30.03
N ASP A 589 10.51 -5.72 -31.22
CA ASP A 589 11.14 -5.17 -32.42
C ASP A 589 11.07 -3.64 -32.51
N GLN A 590 10.19 -3.01 -31.74
CA GLN A 590 9.96 -1.55 -31.73
C GLN A 590 10.18 -0.93 -30.33
N LEU A 591 11.14 -1.46 -29.56
CA LEU A 591 11.55 -0.92 -28.26
C LEU A 591 12.21 0.46 -28.40
N GLN A 592 11.38 1.50 -28.48
CA GLN A 592 11.79 2.89 -28.33
C GLN A 592 11.39 3.41 -26.95
N VAL A 593 12.16 4.37 -26.43
CA VAL A 593 11.95 4.96 -25.09
C VAL A 593 10.51 5.46 -24.91
N ALA A 594 9.93 6.11 -25.91
CA ALA A 594 8.55 6.61 -25.87
C ALA A 594 7.49 5.49 -25.72
N ASN A 595 7.71 4.34 -26.36
CA ASN A 595 6.79 3.19 -26.30
C ASN A 595 6.83 2.53 -24.92
N VAL A 596 7.99 2.52 -24.26
CA VAL A 596 8.14 1.95 -22.91
C VAL A 596 7.27 2.67 -21.88
N TYR A 597 7.19 3.99 -21.92
CA TYR A 597 6.34 4.75 -20.99
C TYR A 597 4.84 4.56 -21.26
N ASP A 598 4.44 4.31 -22.52
CA ASP A 598 3.07 3.93 -22.85
C ASP A 598 2.72 2.56 -22.26
N TYR A 599 3.61 1.58 -22.37
CA TYR A 599 3.44 0.25 -21.77
C TYR A 599 3.38 0.30 -20.24
N LEU A 600 4.25 1.09 -19.60
CA LEU A 600 4.20 1.32 -18.15
C LEU A 600 2.87 1.95 -17.72
N SER A 601 2.35 2.89 -18.50
CA SER A 601 1.05 3.51 -18.24
C SER A 601 -0.10 2.50 -18.40
N LYS A 602 -0.03 1.58 -19.37
CA LYS A 602 -1.00 0.49 -19.55
C LYS A 602 -0.99 -0.51 -18.39
N ALA A 603 0.18 -0.83 -17.84
CA ALA A 603 0.29 -1.70 -16.66
C ALA A 603 -0.42 -1.14 -15.40
N ARG A 604 -0.67 0.18 -15.37
CA ARG A 604 -1.42 0.86 -14.31
C ARG A 604 -2.94 0.75 -14.45
N ARG A 605 -3.44 0.15 -15.54
CA ARG A 605 -4.89 -0.05 -15.79
C ARG A 605 -5.57 -0.74 -14.59
N PRO A 606 -6.77 -0.31 -14.20
CA PRO A 606 -7.51 -0.95 -13.11
C PRO A 606 -7.93 -2.38 -13.45
N THR A 607 -7.84 -3.26 -12.45
CA THR A 607 -8.12 -4.70 -12.54
C THR A 607 -9.32 -5.10 -11.69
N LYS A 608 -9.90 -6.29 -11.97
CA LYS A 608 -10.94 -6.88 -11.13
C LYS A 608 -10.45 -7.14 -9.70
N TYR A 609 -9.19 -7.55 -9.55
CA TYR A 609 -8.57 -7.71 -8.24
C TYR A 609 -8.56 -6.39 -7.46
N GLU A 610 -8.20 -5.28 -8.12
CA GLU A 610 -8.20 -3.97 -7.48
C GLU A 610 -9.61 -3.54 -7.14
N ALA A 611 -10.59 -3.80 -8.01
CA ALA A 611 -11.98 -3.49 -7.73
C ALA A 611 -12.54 -4.22 -6.49
N LEU A 612 -11.97 -5.38 -6.13
CA LEU A 612 -12.34 -6.13 -4.93
C LEU A 612 -11.70 -5.59 -3.64
N ASN A 613 -10.60 -4.86 -3.76
CA ASN A 613 -9.66 -4.65 -2.65
C ASN A 613 -9.35 -3.18 -2.37
N TYR A 614 -9.42 -2.33 -3.39
CA TYR A 614 -9.09 -0.91 -3.36
C TYR A 614 -10.25 -0.10 -3.89
N MET A 615 -10.27 1.20 -3.58
CA MET A 615 -11.20 2.13 -4.17
C MET A 615 -10.57 2.77 -5.40
N ILE A 616 -11.16 2.57 -6.57
CA ILE A 616 -10.62 3.05 -7.85
C ILE A 616 -11.30 4.38 -8.22
N PRO A 617 -10.58 5.47 -8.49
CA PRO A 617 -11.20 6.70 -8.99
C PRO A 617 -12.01 6.48 -10.27
N THR A 618 -13.15 7.16 -10.39
CA THR A 618 -13.96 7.15 -11.62
C THR A 618 -13.71 8.42 -12.41
N PHE A 619 -13.75 8.36 -13.74
CA PHE A 619 -13.58 9.54 -14.60
C PHE A 619 -14.72 9.70 -15.63
N ASP A 620 -15.72 8.81 -15.61
CA ASP A 620 -16.83 8.83 -16.56
C ASP A 620 -17.80 9.99 -16.30
N ASN A 621 -18.18 10.66 -17.39
CA ASN A 621 -19.14 11.76 -17.42
C ASN A 621 -20.57 11.34 -17.03
N GLU A 622 -21.38 12.35 -16.69
CA GLU A 622 -22.78 12.37 -16.21
C GLU A 622 -23.77 11.36 -16.87
N ASN A 623 -23.46 10.82 -18.05
CA ASN A 623 -24.29 9.85 -18.79
C ASN A 623 -24.35 8.45 -18.14
N ALA A 624 -23.49 8.14 -17.16
CA ALA A 624 -23.43 6.81 -16.55
C ALA A 624 -24.48 6.56 -15.43
N ARG A 625 -25.35 7.54 -15.11
CA ARG A 625 -26.28 7.49 -13.96
C ARG A 625 -25.57 7.09 -12.66
N LEU A 626 -24.35 7.58 -12.48
CA LEU A 626 -23.60 7.40 -11.24
C LEU A 626 -24.20 8.31 -10.17
N ASP A 627 -24.21 7.84 -8.93
CA ASP A 627 -24.85 8.57 -7.83
C ASP A 627 -24.07 9.84 -7.40
N SER A 628 -22.85 10.06 -7.89
CA SER A 628 -22.14 11.34 -7.84
C SER A 628 -20.93 11.37 -8.79
N SER A 629 -20.37 12.56 -9.04
CA SER A 629 -19.09 12.77 -9.71
C SER A 629 -17.91 12.35 -8.82
N SER A 630 -16.76 12.11 -9.46
CA SER A 630 -15.50 11.77 -8.79
C SER A 630 -14.94 12.96 -8.01
N ALA A 631 -14.27 12.69 -6.88
CA ALA A 631 -13.53 13.70 -6.12
C ALA A 631 -12.21 14.13 -6.80
N VAL A 632 -11.85 13.45 -7.89
CA VAL A 632 -10.58 13.65 -8.59
C VAL A 632 -10.68 14.74 -9.65
N ILE A 633 -9.65 15.58 -9.75
CA ILE A 633 -9.57 16.65 -10.75
C ILE A 633 -8.86 16.12 -11.99
N ASN A 634 -9.58 16.00 -13.11
CA ASN A 634 -8.98 15.71 -14.41
C ASN A 634 -8.30 16.97 -14.96
N VAL A 635 -7.04 16.83 -15.38
CA VAL A 635 -6.19 17.90 -15.94
C VAL A 635 -5.76 17.61 -17.37
N SER A 636 -6.23 16.51 -17.97
CA SER A 636 -5.91 16.14 -19.35
C SER A 636 -7.02 16.51 -20.32
N GLU A 637 -6.61 16.87 -21.53
CA GLU A 637 -7.48 17.05 -22.69
C GLU A 637 -7.74 15.73 -23.42
N ASP A 638 -6.88 14.72 -23.26
CA ASP A 638 -7.00 13.40 -23.93
C ASP A 638 -7.87 12.44 -23.10
N PRO A 639 -9.02 11.98 -23.65
CA PRO A 639 -9.92 11.05 -22.97
C PRO A 639 -9.34 9.64 -22.77
N ALA A 640 -8.32 9.22 -23.53
CA ALA A 640 -7.68 7.91 -23.40
C ALA A 640 -6.51 7.92 -22.39
N LYS A 641 -5.89 9.08 -22.16
CA LYS A 641 -4.75 9.28 -21.25
C LYS A 641 -5.07 10.39 -20.27
N ILE A 642 -5.82 10.03 -19.24
CA ILE A 642 -6.30 10.98 -18.23
C ILE A 642 -5.15 11.29 -17.27
N LYS A 643 -4.72 12.54 -17.19
CA LYS A 643 -3.86 13.03 -16.12
C LYS A 643 -4.75 13.64 -15.06
N TYR A 644 -4.44 13.37 -13.79
CA TYR A 644 -5.31 13.78 -12.71
C TYR A 644 -4.55 14.21 -11.46
N LYS A 645 -5.18 15.06 -10.67
CA LYS A 645 -4.70 15.54 -9.37
C LYS A 645 -5.53 14.93 -8.25
N LEU A 646 -4.85 14.30 -7.29
CA LEU A 646 -5.41 13.86 -6.02
C LEU A 646 -5.01 14.81 -4.92
N TYR A 647 -5.98 15.21 -4.10
CA TYR A 647 -5.68 15.96 -2.89
C TYR A 647 -4.91 15.08 -1.90
N GLY A 648 -3.76 15.56 -1.44
CA GLY A 648 -2.87 14.78 -0.58
C GLY A 648 -1.67 15.63 -0.20
N PRO A 649 -1.81 16.56 0.76
CA PRO A 649 -0.76 17.49 1.11
C PRO A 649 0.45 16.75 1.69
N ILE A 650 1.65 17.15 1.27
CA ILE A 650 2.91 16.57 1.76
C ILE A 650 3.63 17.54 2.71
N ILE A 651 3.80 18.79 2.30
CA ILE A 651 4.56 19.82 3.03
C ILE A 651 3.68 21.05 3.25
N GLY A 652 3.77 21.65 4.43
CA GLY A 652 3.12 22.91 4.76
C GLY A 652 3.21 23.21 6.26
N ASP A 653 3.00 24.48 6.62
CA ASP A 653 3.17 24.96 8.01
C ASP A 653 2.33 24.16 9.05
N GLU A 654 1.23 23.57 8.60
CA GLU A 654 0.24 22.84 9.40
C GLU A 654 0.23 21.33 9.13
N THR A 655 1.14 20.81 8.30
CA THR A 655 1.28 19.36 8.07
C THR A 655 2.17 18.72 9.15
N LEU A 656 2.22 17.38 9.17
CA LEU A 656 3.18 16.64 10.00
C LEU A 656 4.64 16.94 9.60
N TYR A 657 4.86 17.35 8.35
CA TYR A 657 6.17 17.58 7.75
C TYR A 657 6.28 19.03 7.30
N ARG A 658 6.55 19.90 8.27
CA ARG A 658 6.48 21.36 8.09
C ARG A 658 7.43 21.92 7.03
N ASN A 659 8.53 21.23 6.78
CA ASN A 659 9.54 21.61 5.82
C ASN A 659 10.26 20.36 5.27
N ASP A 660 11.02 20.57 4.21
CA ASP A 660 11.79 19.54 3.52
C ASP A 660 12.77 18.83 4.46
N SER A 661 13.36 19.55 5.42
CA SER A 661 14.27 18.98 6.42
C SER A 661 13.61 17.90 7.27
N LYS A 662 12.36 18.10 7.72
CA LYS A 662 11.63 17.09 8.50
C LYS A 662 11.32 15.84 7.67
N ILE A 663 11.08 15.98 6.37
CA ILE A 663 10.94 14.83 5.47
C ILE A 663 12.26 14.07 5.42
N VAL A 664 13.36 14.77 5.16
CA VAL A 664 14.70 14.16 5.11
C VAL A 664 15.05 13.44 6.41
N ASP A 665 14.73 14.02 7.58
CA ASP A 665 14.95 13.40 8.90
C ASP A 665 14.20 12.07 9.05
N ILE A 666 12.94 12.01 8.62
CA ILE A 666 12.13 10.78 8.70
C ILE A 666 12.69 9.70 7.79
N ILE A 667 13.16 10.09 6.61
CA ILE A 667 13.72 9.17 5.62
C ILE A 667 15.05 8.64 6.12
N ASN A 668 15.89 9.49 6.70
CA ASN A 668 17.12 9.07 7.38
C ASN A 668 16.84 8.14 8.55
N LYS A 669 15.83 8.44 9.38
CA LYS A 669 15.38 7.54 10.46
C LYS A 669 14.89 6.20 9.89
N HIS A 670 14.14 6.21 8.80
CA HIS A 670 13.66 4.99 8.13
C HIS A 670 14.85 4.14 7.63
N ILE A 671 15.81 4.74 6.93
CA ILE A 671 17.00 4.04 6.43
C ILE A 671 17.84 3.50 7.60
N ALA A 672 18.08 4.31 8.64
CA ALA A 672 18.82 3.92 9.83
C ALA A 672 18.16 2.74 10.55
N ASN A 673 16.83 2.73 10.66
CA ASN A 673 16.10 1.63 11.26
C ASN A 673 16.23 0.34 10.43
N ASN A 674 16.43 0.44 9.11
CA ASN A 674 16.64 -0.71 8.22
C ASN A 674 18.12 -1.15 8.12
N LEU A 675 19.04 -0.57 8.90
CA LEU A 675 20.47 -0.86 8.81
C LEU A 675 20.80 -2.33 9.13
N SER A 676 20.09 -2.93 10.09
CA SER A 676 20.23 -4.36 10.42
C SER A 676 19.93 -5.26 9.22
N ALA A 677 18.88 -4.94 8.44
CA ALA A 677 18.52 -5.68 7.23
C ALA A 677 19.63 -5.61 6.17
N ILE A 678 20.25 -4.43 6.02
CA ILE A 678 21.37 -4.19 5.11
C ILE A 678 22.60 -4.99 5.55
N GLN A 679 22.92 -4.99 6.84
CA GLN A 679 24.03 -5.76 7.41
C GLN A 679 23.85 -7.27 7.22
N THR A 680 22.64 -7.79 7.42
CA THR A 680 22.31 -9.20 7.16
C THR A 680 22.60 -9.58 5.71
N TYR A 681 22.23 -8.72 4.75
CA TYR A 681 22.53 -8.94 3.34
C TYR A 681 24.04 -8.88 3.03
N MET A 682 24.76 -7.91 3.58
CA MET A 682 26.23 -7.83 3.42
C MET A 682 26.94 -9.07 3.96
N GLY A 683 26.52 -9.56 5.13
CA GLY A 683 27.02 -10.81 5.69
C GLY A 683 26.76 -12.02 4.79
N ALA A 684 25.60 -12.06 4.14
CA ALA A 684 25.26 -13.11 3.20
C ALA A 684 26.12 -13.05 1.92
N LEU A 685 26.35 -11.86 1.36
CA LEU A 685 27.25 -11.69 0.21
C LEU A 685 28.69 -12.09 0.53
N LYS A 686 29.20 -11.74 1.72
CA LYS A 686 30.53 -12.15 2.17
C LYS A 686 30.67 -13.67 2.20
N ARG A 687 29.70 -14.38 2.79
CA ARG A 687 29.69 -15.86 2.85
C ARG A 687 29.68 -16.48 1.45
N VAL A 688 28.90 -15.91 0.53
CA VAL A 688 28.85 -16.39 -0.85
C VAL A 688 30.19 -16.16 -1.56
N ALA A 689 30.81 -14.98 -1.43
CA ALA A 689 32.11 -14.69 -2.01
C ALA A 689 33.21 -15.65 -1.49
N GLN A 690 33.22 -15.94 -0.19
CA GLN A 690 34.14 -16.92 0.40
C GLN A 690 33.95 -18.32 -0.19
N LYS A 691 32.69 -18.75 -0.40
CA LYS A 691 32.38 -20.04 -1.04
C LYS A 691 32.75 -20.08 -2.53
N ILE A 692 32.62 -18.98 -3.27
CA ILE A 692 33.09 -18.86 -4.66
C ILE A 692 34.61 -19.04 -4.73
N LYS A 693 35.35 -18.37 -3.84
CA LYS A 693 36.81 -18.49 -3.76
C LYS A 693 37.22 -19.94 -3.47
N ALA A 694 36.62 -20.56 -2.46
CA ALA A 694 36.88 -21.97 -2.11
C ALA A 694 36.56 -22.94 -3.26
N TYR A 695 35.46 -22.72 -4.00
CA TYR A 695 35.09 -23.54 -5.15
C TYR A 695 36.14 -23.51 -6.27
N GLY A 696 36.74 -22.34 -6.54
CA GLY A 696 37.81 -22.19 -7.52
C GLY A 696 39.07 -22.98 -7.16
N GLU A 697 39.42 -22.98 -5.87
CA GLU A 697 40.58 -23.70 -5.32
C GLU A 697 40.42 -25.23 -5.40
N THR A 698 39.21 -25.76 -5.15
CA THR A 698 38.99 -27.21 -5.04
C THR A 698 38.68 -27.92 -6.36
N THR A 699 38.08 -27.24 -7.34
CA THR A 699 37.37 -27.93 -8.43
C THR A 699 37.91 -27.64 -9.84
N GLN A 700 38.68 -26.56 -10.05
CA GLN A 700 39.02 -26.09 -11.41
C GLN A 700 40.45 -25.57 -11.63
N GLY A 701 41.34 -25.57 -10.62
CA GLY A 701 42.75 -25.19 -10.81
C GLY A 701 42.98 -23.76 -11.31
N GLY A 702 41.97 -22.88 -11.21
CA GLY A 702 41.99 -21.50 -11.68
C GLY A 702 41.67 -20.51 -10.56
N ASP A 703 42.21 -19.30 -10.67
CA ASP A 703 42.01 -18.21 -9.72
C ASP A 703 40.58 -17.64 -9.81
N ALA A 704 39.71 -18.03 -8.86
CA ALA A 704 38.36 -17.48 -8.73
C ALA A 704 38.31 -16.20 -7.88
N THR A 705 39.45 -15.65 -7.47
CA THR A 705 39.53 -14.48 -6.59
C THR A 705 38.93 -13.25 -7.23
N ALA A 706 39.16 -13.02 -8.53
CA ALA A 706 38.57 -11.90 -9.26
C ALA A 706 37.03 -11.97 -9.25
N ALA A 707 36.44 -13.15 -9.46
CA ALA A 707 35.00 -13.36 -9.40
C ALA A 707 34.43 -13.17 -7.99
N ALA A 708 35.13 -13.65 -6.95
CA ALA A 708 34.73 -13.46 -5.56
C ALA A 708 34.75 -11.98 -5.17
N ASN A 709 35.80 -11.25 -5.56
CA ASN A 709 35.96 -9.81 -5.30
C ASN A 709 34.90 -8.95 -6.01
N MET A 710 34.31 -9.41 -7.13
CA MET A 710 33.17 -8.71 -7.72
C MET A 710 31.91 -8.74 -6.83
N ILE A 711 31.71 -9.83 -6.08
CA ILE A 711 30.58 -9.96 -5.14
C ILE A 711 30.86 -9.17 -3.85
N TYR A 712 32.03 -9.42 -3.26
CA TYR A 712 32.47 -8.82 -1.99
C TYR A 712 34.00 -8.73 -1.95
N ASP A 713 34.55 -7.60 -1.53
CA ASP A 713 36.01 -7.40 -1.47
C ASP A 713 36.64 -8.24 -0.35
N LEU A 714 37.27 -9.38 -0.70
CA LEU A 714 37.87 -10.31 0.26
C LEU A 714 39.32 -9.96 0.61
N ASP A 715 40.04 -9.21 -0.22
CA ASP A 715 41.48 -8.96 -0.05
C ASP A 715 41.80 -7.81 0.92
N ASN A 716 40.77 -7.11 1.43
CA ASN A 716 40.88 -6.00 2.39
C ASN A 716 40.59 -6.44 3.84
N GLU A 717 40.99 -7.66 4.23
CA GLU A 717 40.84 -8.20 5.59
C GLU A 717 41.76 -7.51 6.62
N GLN A 718 41.46 -6.25 6.96
CA GLN A 718 41.57 -5.83 8.36
C GLN A 718 40.18 -5.99 8.97
N GLY A 719 40.03 -7.06 9.76
CA GLY A 719 38.75 -7.49 10.29
C GLY A 719 38.07 -6.42 11.15
N LEU A 720 36.74 -6.45 11.15
CA LEU A 720 35.90 -6.66 12.34
C LEU A 720 34.43 -6.63 11.92
N VAL A 721 33.67 -7.62 12.41
CA VAL A 721 32.21 -7.58 12.42
C VAL A 721 31.84 -6.59 13.52
N GLY A 722 31.16 -5.51 13.14
CA GLY A 722 30.75 -4.44 14.06
C GLY A 722 31.71 -3.26 14.02
N GLN A 723 31.14 -2.08 13.71
CA GLN A 723 31.76 -0.76 13.62
C GLN A 723 32.64 -0.46 12.38
N ALA A 724 32.06 0.38 11.52
CA ALA A 724 32.65 1.51 10.80
C ALA A 724 33.83 1.34 9.81
N ASP A 725 34.37 0.15 9.54
CA ASP A 725 35.45 -0.03 8.54
C ASP A 725 35.17 -1.13 7.49
N ILE A 726 33.91 -1.30 7.05
CA ILE A 726 33.55 -2.34 6.07
C ILE A 726 33.28 -1.72 4.69
N VAL A 727 34.12 -2.14 3.73
CA VAL A 727 34.21 -1.77 2.30
C VAL A 727 34.69 -0.33 2.00
N LYS A 728 36.01 -0.12 2.00
CA LYS A 728 36.65 1.13 1.55
C LYS A 728 36.65 1.33 0.03
N GLU A 729 36.28 0.31 -0.75
CA GLU A 729 36.45 0.32 -2.21
C GLU A 729 35.16 -0.12 -2.91
N CYS A 730 34.53 0.72 -3.72
CA CYS A 730 33.33 0.31 -4.49
C CYS A 730 33.68 -0.45 -5.78
N GLN A 731 34.66 -1.35 -5.68
CA GLN A 731 34.98 -2.31 -6.74
C GLN A 731 33.92 -3.42 -6.75
N SER A 732 33.55 -3.95 -5.58
CA SER A 732 32.51 -4.97 -5.44
C SER A 732 31.08 -4.40 -5.51
N MET A 733 30.12 -5.28 -5.82
CA MET A 733 28.69 -4.98 -5.70
C MET A 733 28.27 -4.67 -4.26
N ALA A 734 28.82 -5.41 -3.29
CA ALA A 734 28.59 -5.15 -1.87
C ALA A 734 29.01 -3.73 -1.48
N GLY A 735 30.18 -3.27 -1.94
CA GLY A 735 30.67 -1.91 -1.69
C GLY A 735 29.78 -0.83 -2.32
N LYS A 736 29.35 -1.03 -3.57
CA LYS A 736 28.41 -0.11 -4.24
C LYS A 736 27.07 -0.04 -3.52
N PHE A 737 26.54 -1.19 -3.09
CA PHE A 737 25.30 -1.26 -2.33
C PHE A 737 25.44 -0.58 -0.97
N TRP A 738 26.54 -0.80 -0.26
CA TRP A 738 26.82 -0.15 1.02
C TRP A 738 26.91 1.38 0.89
N GLN A 739 27.65 1.87 -0.11
CA GLN A 739 27.75 3.31 -0.39
C GLN A 739 26.38 3.94 -0.70
N LEU A 740 25.48 3.21 -1.35
CA LEU A 740 24.12 3.70 -1.66
C LEU A 740 23.28 3.93 -0.39
N PHE A 741 23.39 3.09 0.64
CA PHE A 741 22.57 3.21 1.85
C PHE A 741 23.24 3.91 3.04
N VAL A 742 24.55 3.71 3.21
CA VAL A 742 25.32 4.13 4.40
C VAL A 742 26.43 5.13 4.03
N GLY A 743 26.65 5.37 2.74
CA GLY A 743 27.68 6.26 2.23
C GLY A 743 27.52 7.72 2.69
N ARG A 744 28.64 8.45 2.67
CA ARG A 744 28.69 9.91 2.92
C ARG A 744 28.77 10.70 1.62
N ASN A 745 28.49 11.99 1.72
CA ASN A 745 28.35 12.92 0.60
C ASN A 745 29.48 12.88 -0.43
N ARG A 746 29.06 12.79 -1.69
CA ARG A 746 29.91 12.74 -2.90
C ARG A 746 30.93 13.89 -2.98
N ALA A 747 30.56 15.11 -2.58
CA ALA A 747 31.43 16.28 -2.67
C ALA A 747 32.61 16.24 -1.67
N SER A 748 32.53 15.38 -0.66
CA SER A 748 33.48 15.36 0.47
C SER A 748 34.33 14.09 0.55
N ASN A 749 34.09 13.08 -0.30
CA ASN A 749 34.74 11.78 -0.16
C ASN A 749 35.15 11.15 -1.52
N PRO A 750 36.46 11.02 -1.83
CA PRO A 750 36.94 10.31 -3.02
C PRO A 750 36.64 8.79 -3.01
N ALA A 751 36.30 8.21 -1.85
CA ALA A 751 35.84 6.82 -1.73
C ALA A 751 34.34 6.63 -2.07
N SER A 752 33.63 7.67 -2.53
CA SER A 752 32.19 7.62 -2.89
C SER A 752 31.88 6.92 -4.23
N CYS A 753 32.91 6.60 -5.02
CA CYS A 753 32.80 5.90 -6.31
C CYS A 753 31.78 6.48 -7.28
N ASN A 754 31.55 7.80 -7.20
CA ASN A 754 30.54 8.52 -7.97
C ASN A 754 29.10 7.99 -7.79
N ILE A 755 28.81 7.28 -6.69
CA ILE A 755 27.45 6.87 -6.32
C ILE A 755 26.94 7.86 -5.27
N GLU A 756 25.76 8.41 -5.55
CA GLU A 756 25.07 9.28 -4.62
C GLU A 756 24.25 8.44 -3.62
N PRO A 757 24.39 8.65 -2.30
CA PRO A 757 23.59 7.95 -1.29
C PRO A 757 22.08 8.27 -1.38
N ILE A 758 21.23 7.32 -1.00
CA ILE A 758 19.76 7.47 -1.00
C ILE A 758 19.29 8.73 -0.24
N PRO A 759 19.80 9.06 0.97
CA PRO A 759 19.44 10.30 1.65
C PRO A 759 19.59 11.56 0.80
N GLU A 760 20.67 11.64 0.02
CA GLU A 760 20.99 12.78 -0.83
C GLU A 760 20.11 12.79 -2.07
N MET A 761 19.95 11.62 -2.70
CA MET A 761 19.03 11.43 -3.82
C MET A 761 17.60 11.86 -3.47
N VAL A 762 17.12 11.48 -2.29
CA VAL A 762 15.78 11.86 -1.83
C VAL A 762 15.70 13.35 -1.52
N THR A 763 16.75 13.92 -0.92
CA THR A 763 16.82 15.37 -0.69
C THR A 763 16.73 16.14 -2.01
N GLN A 764 17.51 15.73 -3.03
CA GLN A 764 17.43 16.33 -4.37
C GLN A 764 16.05 16.17 -5.00
N TYR A 765 15.45 14.98 -4.85
CA TYR A 765 14.11 14.70 -5.35
C TYR A 765 13.07 15.62 -4.71
N VAL A 766 13.05 15.74 -3.37
CA VAL A 766 12.11 16.61 -2.64
C VAL A 766 12.32 18.07 -3.00
N ASN A 767 13.58 18.54 -3.08
CA ASN A 767 13.88 19.93 -3.46
C ASN A 767 13.39 20.24 -4.87
N ARG A 768 13.60 19.31 -5.82
CA ARG A 768 13.13 19.47 -7.20
C ARG A 768 11.60 19.46 -7.26
N ALA A 769 10.97 18.47 -6.62
CA ALA A 769 9.52 18.32 -6.66
C ALA A 769 8.82 19.51 -5.98
N SER A 770 9.39 20.04 -4.90
CA SER A 770 8.89 21.23 -4.20
C SER A 770 8.95 22.52 -5.03
N SER A 771 9.69 22.54 -6.14
CA SER A 771 9.64 23.64 -7.10
C SER A 771 8.37 23.64 -7.97
N GLU A 772 7.64 22.53 -8.03
CA GLU A 772 6.38 22.42 -8.77
C GLU A 772 5.21 22.97 -7.94
N ALA A 773 4.41 23.87 -8.54
CA ALA A 773 3.34 24.59 -7.84
C ALA A 773 2.27 23.67 -7.19
N ASP A 774 2.06 22.47 -7.74
CA ASP A 774 1.06 21.53 -7.25
C ASP A 774 1.59 20.54 -6.21
N PHE A 775 2.91 20.32 -6.13
CA PHE A 775 3.50 19.21 -5.37
C PHE A 775 3.15 19.24 -3.88
N ALA A 776 3.14 20.43 -3.28
CA ALA A 776 2.87 20.61 -1.85
C ALA A 776 1.49 20.09 -1.44
N ASN A 777 0.48 20.25 -2.29
CA ASN A 777 -0.93 19.99 -1.96
C ASN A 777 -1.54 18.79 -2.70
N TYR A 778 -1.03 18.48 -3.88
CA TYR A 778 -1.60 17.48 -4.77
C TYR A 778 -0.57 16.45 -5.21
N TYR A 779 -1.03 15.22 -5.37
CA TYR A 779 -0.31 14.17 -6.08
C TYR A 779 -0.82 14.10 -7.52
N VAL A 780 0.08 14.19 -8.50
CA VAL A 780 -0.25 14.25 -9.92
C VAL A 780 0.19 12.95 -10.59
N THR A 781 -0.71 12.31 -11.32
CA THR A 781 -0.39 11.05 -12.01
C THR A 781 -1.29 10.79 -13.21
N SER A 782 -1.07 9.67 -13.91
CA SER A 782 -1.88 9.23 -15.05
C SER A 782 -2.81 8.07 -14.70
N TYR A 783 -3.98 8.07 -15.34
CA TYR A 783 -5.00 7.04 -15.33
C TYR A 783 -5.19 6.52 -16.74
N TYR A 784 -5.19 5.19 -16.87
CA TYR A 784 -5.49 4.50 -18.12
C TYR A 784 -6.86 3.85 -18.00
N ALA A 785 -7.83 4.33 -18.78
CA ALA A 785 -9.19 3.81 -18.75
C ALA A 785 -9.25 2.37 -19.32
N PRO A 786 -10.17 1.53 -18.83
CA PRO A 786 -10.59 0.30 -19.49
C PRO A 786 -11.04 0.54 -20.92
N GLU A 787 -10.96 -0.50 -21.75
CA GLU A 787 -11.21 -0.40 -23.20
C GLU A 787 -12.67 -0.09 -23.52
N THR A 788 -13.61 -0.47 -22.65
CA THR A 788 -15.04 -0.16 -22.84
C THR A 788 -15.70 0.51 -21.62
N PRO A 789 -16.64 1.46 -21.83
CA PRO A 789 -17.37 2.12 -20.72
C PRO A 789 -18.20 1.16 -19.84
N ASP A 790 -18.60 0.01 -20.36
CA ASP A 790 -19.31 -1.00 -19.57
C ASP A 790 -18.38 -1.78 -18.64
N GLU A 791 -17.08 -1.84 -18.93
CA GLU A 791 -16.06 -2.37 -18.01
C GLU A 791 -15.77 -1.41 -16.86
N ASN A 792 -15.77 -0.09 -17.09
CA ASN A 792 -15.67 0.91 -16.01
C ASN A 792 -16.74 0.68 -14.93
N LYS A 793 -17.97 0.39 -15.33
CA LYS A 793 -19.08 0.09 -14.41
C LYS A 793 -18.87 -1.19 -13.60
N LYS A 794 -18.07 -2.14 -14.09
CA LYS A 794 -17.70 -3.39 -13.39
C LYS A 794 -16.56 -3.17 -12.38
N LEU A 795 -15.88 -2.02 -12.43
CA LEU A 795 -14.77 -1.65 -11.54
C LEU A 795 -15.22 -0.72 -10.40
N LEU A 796 -16.52 -0.67 -10.14
CA LEU A 796 -17.10 0.06 -9.02
C LEU A 796 -17.12 -0.85 -7.78
N THR A 797 -16.62 -0.33 -6.66
CA THR A 797 -16.01 -1.09 -5.56
C THR A 797 -16.78 -0.95 -4.24
N ALA A 798 -17.87 -0.17 -4.22
CA ALA A 798 -18.63 0.07 -3.00
C ALA A 798 -19.37 -1.17 -2.48
N PHE A 799 -19.01 -1.58 -1.26
CA PHE A 799 -19.90 -2.30 -0.35
C PHE A 799 -21.00 -1.34 0.12
N MET A 800 -22.27 -1.70 -0.10
CA MET A 800 -23.40 -0.83 0.23
C MET A 800 -24.27 -1.40 1.36
N PRO A 801 -24.86 -0.55 2.23
CA PRO A 801 -25.79 -1.01 3.24
C PRO A 801 -27.26 -0.75 2.82
N GLY A 802 -28.08 -1.78 2.72
CA GLY A 802 -29.54 -1.70 2.98
C GLY A 802 -30.53 -1.95 1.83
N PRO A 803 -31.82 -2.19 2.14
CA PRO A 803 -32.79 -2.86 1.26
C PRO A 803 -33.23 -2.08 0.02
N ARG A 804 -33.14 -0.74 0.04
CA ARG A 804 -33.50 0.10 -1.11
C ARG A 804 -32.32 0.40 -2.05
N GLN A 805 -31.14 -0.15 -1.76
CA GLN A 805 -29.91 0.15 -2.48
C GLN A 805 -28.98 -1.07 -2.65
N GLY A 806 -29.52 -2.30 -2.53
CA GLY A 806 -28.83 -3.53 -2.96
C GLY A 806 -28.68 -4.68 -1.96
N ALA A 807 -29.17 -4.56 -0.72
CA ALA A 807 -29.32 -5.72 0.19
C ALA A 807 -30.77 -6.27 0.13
N GLY A 808 -31.00 -7.53 0.48
CA GLY A 808 -32.37 -8.03 0.70
C GLY A 808 -32.97 -7.46 1.99
N GLU A 809 -34.30 -7.54 2.16
CA GLU A 809 -34.99 -7.18 3.42
C GLU A 809 -34.46 -7.99 4.63
N ASN A 810 -33.91 -9.19 4.37
CA ASN A 810 -33.33 -10.09 5.35
C ASN A 810 -31.89 -9.74 5.78
N GLY A 811 -31.31 -8.64 5.28
CA GLY A 811 -29.92 -8.28 5.57
C GLY A 811 -28.87 -9.10 4.81
N GLU A 812 -29.29 -10.04 3.97
CA GLU A 812 -28.40 -10.76 3.06
C GLU A 812 -27.82 -9.81 2.02
N ASN A 813 -26.50 -9.72 2.02
CA ASN A 813 -25.72 -8.94 1.07
C ASN A 813 -25.09 -9.92 0.08
N LEU A 814 -25.67 -10.06 -1.11
CA LEU A 814 -25.06 -10.86 -2.16
C LEU A 814 -23.83 -10.11 -2.66
N SER A 815 -22.64 -10.67 -2.41
CA SER A 815 -21.42 -10.13 -3.01
C SER A 815 -21.58 -10.03 -4.54
N PRO A 816 -21.12 -8.93 -5.16
CA PRO A 816 -21.29 -8.65 -6.59
C PRO A 816 -20.69 -9.67 -7.56
N PHE A 817 -20.01 -10.70 -7.04
CA PHE A 817 -19.34 -11.71 -7.84
C PHE A 817 -19.82 -13.14 -7.55
N LEU A 818 -20.93 -13.31 -6.81
CA LEU A 818 -21.57 -14.61 -6.59
C LEU A 818 -22.65 -14.97 -7.62
N THR A 819 -23.08 -14.02 -8.45
CA THR A 819 -23.98 -14.30 -9.57
C THR A 819 -23.50 -13.64 -10.86
N PRO A 820 -23.49 -14.35 -12.02
CA PRO A 820 -23.12 -13.78 -13.32
C PRO A 820 -24.03 -12.64 -13.82
N SER A 821 -25.12 -12.33 -13.11
CA SER A 821 -26.24 -11.55 -13.63
C SER A 821 -26.77 -10.45 -12.69
N GLY A 822 -26.19 -10.27 -11.50
CA GLY A 822 -26.66 -9.27 -10.53
C GLY A 822 -25.98 -7.90 -10.70
N ARG A 823 -26.67 -6.93 -11.30
CA ARG A 823 -26.25 -5.51 -11.23
C ARG A 823 -26.38 -5.02 -9.77
N ILE A 824 -25.27 -4.85 -9.09
CA ILE A 824 -25.20 -4.28 -7.73
C ILE A 824 -24.72 -2.82 -7.79
N SER A 825 -25.18 -2.03 -6.84
CA SER A 825 -25.04 -0.57 -6.76
C SER A 825 -23.57 -0.10 -6.88
N ARG A 826 -23.40 1.08 -7.50
CA ARG A 826 -22.25 1.47 -8.33
C ARG A 826 -21.62 2.77 -7.83
N ARG A 827 -20.71 2.69 -6.84
CA ARG A 827 -20.00 3.87 -6.30
C ARG A 827 -18.54 3.56 -5.99
N ASN A 828 -17.68 4.59 -6.06
CA ASN A 828 -16.26 4.52 -5.75
C ASN A 828 -15.84 5.65 -4.78
N TYR A 829 -16.66 5.88 -3.75
CA TYR A 829 -16.41 6.86 -2.71
C TYR A 829 -17.12 6.45 -1.41
N TYR A 830 -16.72 7.03 -0.29
CA TYR A 830 -17.41 6.85 0.99
C TYR A 830 -18.69 7.71 1.05
N SER A 831 -19.78 7.08 1.43
CA SER A 831 -21.07 7.68 1.79
C SER A 831 -21.16 7.95 3.29
N THR A 832 -22.25 8.57 3.75
CA THR A 832 -22.52 8.83 5.17
C THR A 832 -23.87 8.24 5.56
N LYS A 833 -24.01 7.75 6.80
CA LYS A 833 -25.31 7.34 7.37
C LYS A 833 -25.42 7.69 8.85
N LEU A 834 -26.64 7.94 9.29
CA LEU A 834 -26.97 8.04 10.71
C LEU A 834 -26.84 6.67 11.39
N VAL A 835 -26.34 6.70 12.61
CA VAL A 835 -26.15 5.53 13.48
C VAL A 835 -26.63 5.88 14.87
N SER A 836 -27.10 4.89 15.62
CA SER A 836 -27.52 5.09 17.01
C SER A 836 -26.32 5.35 17.91
N ILE A 837 -26.41 6.39 18.76
CA ILE A 837 -25.38 6.73 19.75
C ILE A 837 -25.14 5.58 20.73
N LYS A 838 -26.19 4.82 21.07
CA LYS A 838 -26.14 3.65 21.98
C LYS A 838 -25.04 2.65 21.58
N LYS A 839 -24.79 2.50 20.28
CA LYS A 839 -23.73 1.63 19.73
C LYS A 839 -22.33 1.98 20.27
N PHE A 840 -22.05 3.26 20.47
CA PHE A 840 -20.71 3.74 20.84
C PHE A 840 -20.51 3.87 22.35
N VAL A 841 -21.49 3.43 23.15
CA VAL A 841 -21.50 3.54 24.61
C VAL A 841 -21.58 2.15 25.24
N GLU A 842 -22.46 1.30 24.74
CA GLU A 842 -22.71 -0.02 25.34
C GLU A 842 -21.64 -1.07 24.99
N THR A 843 -21.40 -1.99 25.92
CA THR A 843 -20.47 -3.12 25.77
C THR A 843 -21.11 -4.38 25.20
N ASN A 844 -22.43 -4.55 25.35
CA ASN A 844 -23.16 -5.74 24.94
C ASN A 844 -24.31 -5.39 24.00
N VAL A 845 -24.00 -5.25 22.72
CA VAL A 845 -25.01 -5.09 21.69
C VAL A 845 -25.37 -6.47 21.11
N PRO A 846 -26.65 -6.85 20.98
CA PRO A 846 -27.04 -8.13 20.35
C PRO A 846 -26.46 -8.26 18.94
N SER A 847 -25.71 -9.34 18.68
CA SER A 847 -24.98 -9.62 17.43
C SER A 847 -25.85 -9.56 16.17
N ASP A 848 -27.15 -9.82 16.34
CA ASP A 848 -28.08 -10.04 15.24
C ASP A 848 -28.74 -8.75 14.75
N SER A 849 -28.47 -7.62 15.41
CA SER A 849 -29.04 -6.34 15.01
C SER A 849 -28.15 -5.64 13.96
N TYR A 850 -28.77 -5.10 12.91
CA TYR A 850 -28.08 -4.40 11.83
C TYR A 850 -27.15 -3.27 12.32
N TRP A 851 -27.50 -2.67 13.46
CA TRP A 851 -26.73 -1.62 14.10
C TRP A 851 -25.57 -2.17 14.97
N ALA A 852 -25.54 -3.45 15.34
CA ALA A 852 -24.41 -4.12 16.02
C ALA A 852 -23.26 -4.47 15.09
N GLN A 853 -23.57 -4.73 13.82
CA GLN A 853 -22.64 -5.39 12.92
C GLN A 853 -21.38 -4.54 12.64
N SER A 854 -20.25 -5.24 12.49
CA SER A 854 -18.97 -4.63 12.12
C SER A 854 -19.10 -3.95 10.75
N ILE A 855 -18.60 -2.72 10.66
CA ILE A 855 -18.56 -1.98 9.39
C ILE A 855 -17.45 -2.52 8.47
N PHE A 856 -16.50 -3.29 9.00
CA PHE A 856 -15.49 -3.98 8.22
C PHE A 856 -15.90 -5.45 8.08
N SER A 857 -16.37 -5.85 6.89
CA SER A 857 -16.56 -7.27 6.53
C SER A 857 -15.64 -7.65 5.37
N ASN A 858 -14.88 -8.71 5.60
CA ASN A 858 -14.12 -9.40 4.55
C ASN A 858 -14.76 -10.74 4.15
N SER A 859 -15.92 -11.08 4.71
CA SER A 859 -16.60 -12.34 4.45
C SER A 859 -17.78 -12.16 3.50
N ARG A 860 -18.36 -13.29 3.06
CA ARG A 860 -19.58 -13.34 2.24
C ARG A 860 -20.81 -12.82 3.00
N VAL A 861 -20.71 -12.64 4.32
CA VAL A 861 -21.81 -12.26 5.22
C VAL A 861 -21.51 -10.90 5.87
N PHE A 862 -22.51 -10.02 5.86
CA PHE A 862 -22.42 -8.72 6.53
C PHE A 862 -22.35 -8.92 8.05
N GLY A 863 -21.43 -8.21 8.72
CA GLY A 863 -21.20 -8.34 10.17
C GLY A 863 -20.23 -9.42 10.62
N ASP A 864 -19.80 -10.30 9.71
CA ASP A 864 -18.82 -11.35 10.00
C ASP A 864 -17.42 -10.74 10.14
N THR A 865 -16.89 -10.75 11.37
CA THR A 865 -15.54 -10.29 11.64
C THR A 865 -14.53 -11.34 11.20
N PRO A 866 -13.42 -10.94 10.55
CA PRO A 866 -12.28 -11.82 10.35
C PRO A 866 -11.92 -12.59 11.63
N SER A 867 -11.68 -13.89 11.56
CA SER A 867 -11.13 -14.67 12.68
C SER A 867 -9.68 -14.32 13.06
N ASP A 868 -8.95 -13.58 12.21
CA ASP A 868 -7.68 -12.91 12.54
C ASP A 868 -7.88 -11.66 13.43
N GLN A 869 -9.13 -11.42 13.84
CA GLN A 869 -9.57 -10.34 14.70
C GLN A 869 -10.54 -10.87 15.76
N ASN A 870 -10.02 -11.16 16.94
CA ASN A 870 -10.84 -11.25 18.15
C ASN A 870 -11.20 -9.82 18.60
N ILE A 871 -12.02 -9.10 17.82
CA ILE A 871 -12.49 -7.77 18.19
C ILE A 871 -13.94 -7.90 18.60
N SER A 872 -14.16 -8.16 19.89
CA SER A 872 -15.49 -8.12 20.48
C SER A 872 -16.01 -6.70 20.70
N THR A 873 -15.15 -5.66 20.67
CA THR A 873 -15.52 -4.27 20.97
C THR A 873 -14.62 -3.21 20.30
N ASP A 874 -15.22 -2.12 19.81
CA ASP A 874 -14.51 -0.90 19.38
C ASP A 874 -13.70 -0.29 20.54
N VAL A 875 -12.45 0.14 20.30
CA VAL A 875 -11.56 0.70 21.34
C VAL A 875 -11.80 2.19 21.61
N ASN A 876 -12.40 2.93 20.67
CA ASN A 876 -12.64 4.37 20.76
C ASN A 876 -14.12 4.70 21.02
N LYS A 877 -14.65 4.22 22.14
CA LYS A 877 -16.03 4.48 22.59
C LYS A 877 -16.22 5.92 23.08
N LEU A 878 -17.47 6.39 23.10
CA LEU A 878 -17.84 7.64 23.76
C LEU A 878 -17.81 7.47 25.28
N ASN A 879 -17.45 8.52 26.02
CA ASN A 879 -17.55 8.50 27.48
C ASN A 879 -19.04 8.55 27.90
N PRO A 880 -19.54 7.60 28.71
CA PRO A 880 -20.90 7.65 29.24
C PRO A 880 -21.21 8.95 30.00
N ASP A 881 -20.22 9.57 30.62
CA ASP A 881 -20.38 10.83 31.36
C ASP A 881 -20.82 12.00 30.46
N ASP A 882 -20.48 11.95 29.16
CA ASP A 882 -20.90 12.96 28.17
C ASP A 882 -22.40 12.83 27.80
N LEU A 883 -23.06 11.76 28.27
CA LEU A 883 -24.42 11.37 27.96
C LEU A 883 -25.33 11.26 29.20
N VAL A 884 -24.90 11.74 30.37
CA VAL A 884 -25.62 11.63 31.67
C VAL A 884 -27.05 12.20 31.60
N GLU A 885 -27.30 13.12 30.68
CA GLU A 885 -28.59 13.79 30.50
C GLU A 885 -29.58 13.00 29.63
N PHE A 886 -29.18 11.84 29.11
CA PHE A 886 -30.00 10.96 28.28
C PHE A 886 -30.98 10.09 29.11
N GLY A 887 -30.85 10.09 30.44
CA GLY A 887 -31.64 9.23 31.35
C GLY A 887 -31.20 7.75 31.29
N GLU A 888 -31.89 6.86 32.03
CA GLU A 888 -31.69 5.42 31.86
C GLU A 888 -32.16 5.00 30.45
N LEU A 889 -31.26 4.40 29.67
CA LEU A 889 -31.43 4.00 28.27
C LEU A 889 -32.40 2.80 28.10
N TYR A 890 -33.67 2.96 28.47
CA TYR A 890 -34.71 1.96 28.19
C TYR A 890 -35.29 2.18 26.78
N PHE A 891 -34.77 1.42 25.81
CA PHE A 891 -35.42 1.09 24.54
C PHE A 891 -35.22 -0.38 24.24
#